data_AF-A0A7S0SKI0-F1
#
_entry.id   AF-A0A7S0SKI0-F1
#
_cell.length_a   1.000
_cell.length_b   1.000
_cell.length_c   1.000
_cell.angle_alpha   90.00
_cell.angle_beta   90.00
_cell.angle_gamma   90.00
#
_symmetry.space_group_name_H-M   'P 1'
#
loop_
_entity.id
_entity.type
_entity.pdbx_description
1 polymer ?
#
loop_
_entity_poly.entity_id
_entity_poly.type
_entity_poly.pdbx_seq_one_letter_code
_entity_poly.pdbx_strand_id
1 'polypeptide(L)'
;MLPQVNPHAYRNKPMGWRKYQPVIFTALLIGFPLSNVLLFFCTQMFPLLSGMMDSGTPAVISVSEHSHHGLSASTHTHSKFNLSEGDGVYKKRSNATGKNDSKAEKYGYLDAMVQKDPTYHTYESFFVTGAQSWRIQKYGRVCIVSDDFLGLVVSSGAGTVMTTLAETLSNNGFDVTLLYTRGDFAQTADVEFWVQYYLSRGIRLVPLPHTPIVYDVPDDVAISHRTYVWLSQQQWFDAVHFPDRRGRAYFTLTAKKQNIAFMHTYFIVHCIAPHIWHKTNSLQTLDTIHDLIMDHLERQSIKMADYVISPSEYMLKWMEDNGWPLNRERTAVHPNLLPAWVQRRARVLNEEVVVLELVFFTRFELRKGIVLFCDLLDQLALRGDKKDMEGVKVTFLGQLPDSIDEKLTMKGGVRVRTDEYIKQRAKKWKFPWQILKDMDTQARFDYLAGGNRLAVLPSLMENSAYTVLECLVMGIPLVASDVGGTSELVHPDDTGRILTEPTPKPLAKRIREILREGLRPARPRVFVNVDKTWVVWHHMLMNQAKASSTAMATLQQYEEPLVSVIIVTYNNPGFLKQALQSISEQEYAQSKIEIVLVDDGSTLPEAQAYLKVLSEEFERKGWTYRQQDNRGPGAARNLGAGFAKGEFIMFMDDDNYAKAREISTFVSVAMHTKADVLTCTNDYFYGNDAPGLDRTPTGRWVPLGAATTVGMFQNLYGDTNAMIRRRVFNDLGGFPEDYGYALEDWELFSKSVLGGYKLESIPEPLYWYRLRDTSHSHSTAKFGNSARTIRPYLKQIPQGLHHLVLFAQGMKDSHDLAHVELESKHAGMKELRKMLKALASALSALCSEGKIPQDSQNLLQNNQFNLPGPVGGAPVLGWRPFGGGYIHDPSGGRISYGSTDAYAVRMHNTEWKESRGAMQLVILDQDEPAAVVVSGWSKALDISGAADSGYAIYIDISFKDGKRLWGYTISFDTGTHGWQFKAGVIDPEVAIHSLQLYTMFRWHAGTAWFDDLSVNTLKEGLCDYTQLTLEGLAESHEKEKDEL
;
A
#
# COMPACT_ATOMS: atom_id res chain seq x y z
N MET A 1 -8.91 -29.00 -33.67
CA MET A 1 -9.81 -29.15 -34.83
C MET A 1 -11.24 -29.19 -34.32
N LEU A 2 -12.15 -28.38 -34.88
CA LEU A 2 -13.61 -28.50 -34.66
C LEU A 2 -14.24 -28.96 -35.97
N PRO A 3 -15.08 -30.01 -36.00
CA PRO A 3 -15.76 -30.43 -37.22
C PRO A 3 -16.88 -29.43 -37.59
N GLN A 4 -17.03 -29.16 -38.88
CA GLN A 4 -18.10 -28.29 -39.39
C GLN A 4 -19.48 -28.90 -39.13
N VAL A 5 -20.41 -28.11 -38.59
CA VAL A 5 -21.81 -28.51 -38.43
C VAL A 5 -22.63 -27.98 -39.62
N ASN A 6 -23.32 -28.89 -40.30
CA ASN A 6 -24.12 -28.60 -41.49
C ASN A 6 -25.37 -27.74 -41.14
N PRO A 7 -25.58 -26.56 -41.75
CA PRO A 7 -26.67 -25.64 -41.35
C PRO A 7 -28.11 -26.12 -41.61
N HIS A 8 -28.32 -27.20 -42.38
CA HIS A 8 -29.65 -27.51 -42.92
C HIS A 8 -30.53 -28.48 -42.09
N ALA A 9 -30.07 -28.97 -40.93
CA ALA A 9 -30.75 -30.04 -40.20
C ALA A 9 -31.90 -29.62 -39.24
N TYR A 10 -32.08 -28.32 -38.94
CA TYR A 10 -33.06 -27.87 -37.92
C TYR A 10 -34.03 -26.79 -38.42
N ARG A 11 -34.99 -27.19 -39.25
CA ARG A 11 -36.30 -26.52 -39.35
C ARG A 11 -37.38 -27.45 -38.81
N ASN A 12 -38.32 -26.89 -38.04
CA ASN A 12 -39.51 -27.52 -37.44
C ASN A 12 -39.30 -28.35 -36.15
N LYS A 13 -39.15 -27.65 -35.01
CA LYS A 13 -39.78 -27.98 -33.71
C LYS A 13 -39.67 -26.78 -32.74
N PRO A 14 -40.74 -26.34 -32.06
CA PRO A 14 -40.66 -25.25 -31.10
C PRO A 14 -40.11 -25.77 -29.76
N MET A 15 -38.91 -25.35 -29.37
CA MET A 15 -38.28 -25.74 -28.08
C MET A 15 -38.15 -24.55 -27.13
N GLY A 16 -38.34 -24.81 -25.82
CA GLY A 16 -38.74 -23.83 -24.79
C GLY A 16 -37.72 -22.77 -24.32
N TRP A 17 -36.90 -22.22 -25.21
CA TRP A 17 -35.85 -21.23 -24.87
C TRP A 17 -36.36 -19.99 -24.11
N ARG A 18 -37.59 -19.53 -24.36
CA ARG A 18 -38.19 -18.37 -23.67
C ARG A 18 -38.32 -18.53 -22.15
N LYS A 19 -38.35 -19.77 -21.61
CA LYS A 19 -38.43 -19.99 -20.15
C LYS A 19 -37.11 -19.72 -19.41
N TYR A 20 -35.97 -19.75 -20.11
CA TYR A 20 -34.64 -19.64 -19.49
C TYR A 20 -33.97 -18.28 -19.70
N GLN A 21 -34.52 -17.42 -20.57
CA GLN A 21 -34.02 -16.05 -20.76
C GLN A 21 -33.87 -15.27 -19.44
N PRO A 22 -34.82 -15.28 -18.48
CA PRO A 22 -34.64 -14.55 -17.21
C PRO A 22 -33.45 -15.07 -16.39
N VAL A 23 -33.22 -16.39 -16.37
CA VAL A 23 -32.13 -17.01 -15.59
C VAL A 23 -30.76 -16.68 -16.21
N ILE A 24 -30.66 -16.72 -17.54
CA ILE A 24 -29.43 -16.36 -18.26
C ILE A 24 -29.14 -14.86 -18.11
N PHE A 25 -30.16 -14.00 -18.21
CA PHE A 25 -30.01 -12.56 -18.06
C PHE A 25 -29.61 -12.17 -16.63
N THR A 26 -30.21 -12.82 -15.62
CA THR A 26 -29.77 -12.67 -14.22
C THR A 26 -28.33 -13.16 -14.04
N ALA A 27 -27.97 -14.36 -14.51
CA ALA A 27 -26.61 -14.90 -14.35
C ALA A 27 -25.53 -13.99 -14.96
N LEU A 28 -25.82 -13.34 -16.10
CA LEU A 28 -24.96 -12.33 -16.71
C LEU A 28 -24.87 -11.04 -15.86
N LEU A 29 -25.98 -10.58 -15.28
CA LEU A 29 -26.02 -9.39 -14.41
C LEU A 29 -25.33 -9.56 -13.05
N ILE A 30 -25.19 -10.79 -12.54
CA ILE A 30 -24.41 -11.10 -11.32
C ILE A 30 -23.01 -11.68 -11.62
N GLY A 31 -22.48 -11.47 -12.83
CA GLY A 31 -21.08 -11.74 -13.15
C GLY A 31 -20.66 -13.22 -13.15
N PHE A 32 -21.61 -14.14 -13.35
CA PHE A 32 -21.30 -15.57 -13.36
C PHE A 32 -20.53 -15.97 -14.64
N PRO A 33 -19.43 -16.76 -14.56
CA PRO A 33 -18.65 -17.14 -15.73
C PRO A 33 -19.48 -17.90 -16.77
N LEU A 34 -19.42 -17.46 -18.04
CA LEU A 34 -20.21 -18.04 -19.14
C LEU A 34 -19.94 -19.54 -19.33
N SER A 35 -18.71 -19.97 -19.06
CA SER A 35 -18.28 -21.38 -19.05
C SER A 35 -19.08 -22.23 -18.08
N ASN A 36 -19.40 -21.73 -16.88
CA ASN A 36 -20.17 -22.46 -15.87
C ASN A 36 -21.67 -22.46 -16.19
N VAL A 37 -22.19 -21.42 -16.83
CA VAL A 37 -23.56 -21.42 -17.37
C VAL A 37 -23.69 -22.48 -18.46
N LEU A 38 -22.73 -22.55 -19.39
CA LEU A 38 -22.66 -23.60 -20.41
C LEU A 38 -22.51 -25.00 -19.78
N LEU A 39 -21.65 -25.17 -18.78
CA LEU A 39 -21.46 -26.46 -18.09
C LEU A 39 -22.73 -26.92 -17.36
N PHE A 40 -23.46 -26.00 -16.73
CA PHE A 40 -24.74 -26.27 -16.09
C PHE A 40 -25.82 -26.69 -17.11
N PHE A 41 -25.90 -26.01 -18.26
CA PHE A 41 -26.83 -26.43 -19.32
C PHE A 41 -26.42 -27.75 -19.97
N CYS A 42 -25.13 -28.00 -20.23
CA CYS A 42 -24.65 -29.28 -20.74
C CYS A 42 -24.96 -30.44 -19.80
N THR A 43 -24.75 -30.28 -18.49
CA THR A 43 -25.02 -31.33 -17.48
C THR A 43 -26.52 -31.55 -17.23
N GLN A 44 -27.37 -30.52 -17.36
CA GLN A 44 -28.82 -30.65 -17.17
C GLN A 44 -29.60 -31.06 -18.44
N MET A 45 -29.07 -30.80 -19.65
CA MET A 45 -29.73 -31.21 -20.91
C MET A 45 -29.31 -32.59 -21.42
N PHE A 46 -28.10 -33.08 -21.14
CA PHE A 46 -27.71 -34.43 -21.57
C PHE A 46 -28.64 -35.55 -21.05
N PRO A 47 -29.12 -35.53 -19.79
CA PRO A 47 -30.10 -36.49 -19.28
C PRO A 47 -31.46 -36.47 -19.98
N LEU A 48 -31.79 -35.39 -20.70
CA LEU A 48 -33.04 -35.24 -21.48
C LEU A 48 -32.90 -35.63 -22.95
N LEU A 49 -31.68 -35.91 -23.42
CA LEU A 49 -31.38 -36.36 -24.79
C LEU A 49 -30.84 -37.81 -24.84
N SER A 50 -30.43 -38.39 -23.70
CA SER A 50 -29.94 -39.77 -23.60
C SER A 50 -31.04 -40.84 -23.52
N GLY A 51 -32.32 -40.47 -23.68
CA GLY A 51 -33.45 -41.41 -23.75
C GLY A 51 -33.66 -42.06 -25.13
N MET A 52 -32.76 -41.83 -26.09
CA MET A 52 -32.86 -42.34 -27.48
C MET A 52 -31.50 -42.77 -28.04
N MET A 53 -30.87 -43.78 -27.44
CA MET A 53 -30.00 -44.75 -28.13
C MET A 53 -29.58 -45.82 -27.12
N ASP A 54 -30.08 -47.03 -27.30
CA ASP A 54 -29.73 -48.21 -26.51
C ASP A 54 -28.81 -49.14 -27.34
N SER A 55 -28.12 -50.07 -26.67
CA SER A 55 -27.15 -51.06 -27.16
C SER A 55 -25.72 -50.59 -27.53
N GLY A 56 -24.71 -51.27 -26.95
CA GLY A 56 -23.31 -51.24 -27.42
C GLY A 56 -22.24 -51.05 -26.34
N THR A 57 -21.63 -52.15 -25.90
CA THR A 57 -20.46 -52.29 -25.00
C THR A 57 -19.29 -51.29 -25.20
N PRO A 58 -18.51 -50.98 -24.14
CA PRO A 58 -17.41 -50.01 -24.22
C PRO A 58 -16.13 -50.59 -24.84
N ALA A 59 -15.45 -49.79 -25.66
CA ALA A 59 -14.12 -50.09 -26.18
C ALA A 59 -13.11 -48.98 -25.82
N VAL A 60 -11.95 -49.40 -25.31
CA VAL A 60 -10.81 -48.54 -25.00
C VAL A 60 -10.15 -48.06 -26.30
N ILE A 61 -9.81 -46.77 -26.39
CA ILE A 61 -8.90 -46.25 -27.42
C ILE A 61 -7.81 -45.41 -26.75
N SER A 62 -6.63 -46.01 -26.65
CA SER A 62 -5.35 -45.31 -26.48
C SER A 62 -4.94 -44.65 -27.80
N VAL A 63 -4.31 -43.48 -27.75
CA VAL A 63 -3.65 -42.87 -28.92
C VAL A 63 -2.15 -42.75 -28.65
N SER A 64 -1.37 -43.43 -29.48
CA SER A 64 0.10 -43.41 -29.50
C SER A 64 0.62 -42.54 -30.65
N GLU A 65 1.73 -41.84 -30.45
CA GLU A 65 2.45 -41.11 -31.50
C GLU A 65 3.28 -42.05 -32.39
N HIS A 66 3.38 -41.74 -33.68
CA HIS A 66 4.45 -42.05 -34.66
C HIS A 66 4.13 -41.22 -35.93
N SER A 67 5.02 -40.73 -36.81
CA SER A 67 6.43 -40.31 -36.85
C SER A 67 6.82 -40.22 -38.37
N HIS A 68 8.05 -39.78 -38.71
CA HIS A 68 8.66 -39.65 -40.07
C HIS A 68 8.40 -38.32 -40.82
N HIS A 69 9.34 -37.69 -41.54
CA HIS A 69 10.81 -37.85 -41.78
C HIS A 69 11.41 -36.45 -42.08
N GLY A 70 12.72 -36.15 -41.96
CA GLY A 70 13.88 -36.91 -41.47
C GLY A 70 15.24 -36.23 -41.81
N LEU A 71 16.35 -36.82 -41.31
CA LEU A 71 17.78 -36.65 -41.73
C LEU A 71 18.44 -35.26 -41.51
N SER A 72 19.69 -35.12 -41.01
CA SER A 72 20.72 -36.00 -40.41
C SER A 72 21.81 -35.09 -39.74
N ALA A 73 22.92 -35.48 -39.09
CA ALA A 73 23.63 -36.75 -38.85
C ALA A 73 24.57 -36.63 -37.60
N SER A 74 25.24 -37.75 -37.21
CA SER A 74 26.49 -37.87 -36.39
C SER A 74 26.54 -37.31 -34.94
N THR A 75 27.08 -38.00 -33.92
CA THR A 75 27.71 -39.36 -33.83
C THR A 75 27.78 -39.86 -32.36
N HIS A 76 27.50 -41.16 -32.15
CA HIS A 76 28.14 -42.13 -31.22
C HIS A 76 28.29 -41.84 -29.68
N THR A 77 28.20 -42.80 -28.74
CA THR A 77 27.87 -44.27 -28.75
C THR A 77 27.67 -44.82 -27.32
N HIS A 78 26.79 -45.84 -27.18
CA HIS A 78 26.83 -46.96 -26.19
C HIS A 78 26.72 -46.69 -24.66
N SER A 79 26.11 -47.57 -23.83
CA SER A 79 25.39 -48.84 -24.06
C SER A 79 24.46 -49.27 -22.90
N LYS A 80 23.25 -49.74 -23.25
CA LYS A 80 22.41 -50.86 -22.71
C LYS A 80 22.73 -51.46 -21.31
N PHE A 81 21.66 -51.77 -20.55
CA PHE A 81 21.24 -53.17 -20.30
C PHE A 81 19.75 -53.28 -19.89
N ASN A 82 19.08 -54.39 -20.25
CA ASN A 82 17.67 -54.69 -19.97
C ASN A 82 17.49 -55.54 -18.71
N LEU A 83 16.28 -55.54 -18.16
CA LEU A 83 15.75 -56.56 -17.24
C LEU A 83 14.72 -57.45 -17.95
N SER A 84 14.60 -58.70 -17.52
CA SER A 84 13.59 -59.66 -17.99
C SER A 84 12.98 -60.47 -16.84
N GLU A 85 11.82 -61.05 -17.13
CA GLU A 85 10.95 -61.93 -16.32
C GLU A 85 11.69 -63.14 -15.67
N GLY A 86 11.17 -63.86 -14.67
CA GLY A 86 9.88 -63.80 -13.98
C GLY A 86 9.69 -64.97 -12.97
N ASP A 87 8.50 -65.04 -12.37
CA ASP A 87 7.89 -66.15 -11.60
C ASP A 87 8.52 -66.78 -10.33
N GLY A 88 7.72 -66.74 -9.24
CA GLY A 88 7.27 -68.00 -8.62
C GLY A 88 7.68 -68.33 -7.18
N VAL A 89 6.77 -68.13 -6.22
CA VAL A 89 6.23 -69.13 -5.25
C VAL A 89 5.74 -68.47 -3.94
N TYR A 90 4.48 -68.72 -3.59
CA TYR A 90 3.81 -68.30 -2.35
C TYR A 90 4.02 -69.32 -1.21
N LYS A 91 4.36 -68.88 0.03
CA LYS A 91 3.87 -69.52 1.28
C LYS A 91 3.99 -68.68 2.57
N LYS A 92 2.84 -68.12 2.98
CA LYS A 92 2.34 -67.74 4.33
C LYS A 92 3.30 -67.48 5.53
N ARG A 93 3.17 -66.23 6.02
CA ARG A 93 2.93 -65.78 7.42
C ARG A 93 3.93 -66.14 8.55
N SER A 94 4.51 -65.08 9.12
CA SER A 94 4.57 -64.85 10.57
C SER A 94 4.34 -63.37 10.89
N ASN A 95 3.82 -63.06 12.08
CA ASN A 95 3.46 -61.70 12.49
C ASN A 95 4.71 -60.84 12.77
N ALA A 96 4.69 -59.57 12.37
CA ALA A 96 5.61 -58.55 12.87
C ALA A 96 4.81 -57.30 13.26
N THR A 97 4.89 -56.95 14.55
CA THR A 97 4.32 -55.73 15.14
C THR A 97 5.05 -54.49 14.62
N GLY A 98 4.31 -53.41 14.39
CA GLY A 98 4.84 -52.23 13.70
C GLY A 98 5.91 -51.45 14.47
N LYS A 99 6.79 -50.80 13.69
CA LYS A 99 7.40 -49.52 14.02
C LYS A 99 7.20 -48.59 12.81
N ASN A 100 6.68 -47.39 13.06
CA ASN A 100 6.64 -46.34 12.06
C ASN A 100 8.05 -45.79 11.86
N ASP A 101 8.65 -46.02 10.70
CA ASP A 101 9.75 -45.17 10.22
C ASP A 101 9.15 -43.98 9.46
N SER A 102 8.92 -42.88 10.19
CA SER A 102 8.59 -41.58 9.63
C SER A 102 9.84 -40.69 9.50
N LYS A 103 10.99 -41.29 9.19
CA LYS A 103 12.28 -40.60 9.11
C LYS A 103 12.64 -40.26 7.66
N ALA A 104 13.20 -39.04 7.50
CA ALA A 104 14.08 -38.61 6.40
C ALA A 104 13.48 -38.43 4.98
N GLU A 105 12.57 -37.46 4.79
CA GLU A 105 12.27 -36.95 3.43
C GLU A 105 11.93 -35.45 3.32
N LYS A 106 11.89 -34.68 4.43
CA LYS A 106 11.29 -33.31 4.44
C LYS A 106 12.22 -32.11 4.27
N TYR A 107 13.53 -32.31 4.16
CA TYR A 107 14.50 -31.23 3.94
C TYR A 107 15.54 -31.57 2.86
N GLY A 108 15.15 -32.33 1.83
CA GLY A 108 16.06 -32.77 0.76
C GLY A 108 16.82 -31.63 0.06
N TYR A 109 16.28 -30.40 0.05
CA TYR A 109 17.00 -29.22 -0.44
C TYR A 109 18.14 -28.78 0.49
N LEU A 110 18.00 -28.90 1.81
CA LEU A 110 19.10 -28.63 2.76
C LEU A 110 20.15 -29.72 2.69
N ASP A 111 19.76 -30.99 2.58
CA ASP A 111 20.74 -32.07 2.36
C ASP A 111 21.49 -31.86 1.03
N ALA A 112 20.81 -31.44 -0.04
CA ALA A 112 21.43 -31.07 -1.31
C ALA A 112 22.28 -29.78 -1.26
N MET A 113 21.98 -28.83 -0.35
CA MET A 113 22.85 -27.68 -0.09
C MET A 113 24.07 -28.06 0.76
N VAL A 114 23.90 -28.94 1.76
CA VAL A 114 25.00 -29.42 2.63
C VAL A 114 25.97 -30.26 1.83
N GLN A 115 25.49 -31.15 0.95
CA GLN A 115 26.33 -31.91 0.02
C GLN A 115 27.14 -31.03 -0.97
N LYS A 116 26.80 -29.73 -1.10
CA LYS A 116 27.53 -28.74 -1.90
C LYS A 116 28.48 -27.87 -1.07
N ASP A 117 28.43 -27.93 0.26
CA ASP A 117 29.38 -27.23 1.14
C ASP A 117 30.58 -28.16 1.43
N PRO A 118 31.83 -27.78 1.09
CA PRO A 118 33.00 -28.64 1.31
C PRO A 118 33.32 -28.87 2.81
N THR A 119 32.65 -28.16 3.72
CA THR A 119 32.92 -28.19 5.17
C THR A 119 32.07 -29.21 5.92
N TYR A 120 30.92 -29.64 5.38
CA TYR A 120 29.94 -30.48 6.08
C TYR A 120 29.39 -31.58 5.17
N HIS A 121 29.26 -32.81 5.69
CA HIS A 121 28.82 -33.96 4.87
C HIS A 121 27.35 -34.35 5.08
N THR A 122 26.74 -34.00 6.21
CA THR A 122 25.30 -34.20 6.50
C THR A 122 24.74 -33.08 7.38
N TYR A 123 23.43 -32.82 7.32
CA TYR A 123 22.77 -31.85 8.21
C TYR A 123 23.04 -32.13 9.71
N GLU A 124 23.10 -33.40 10.11
CA GLU A 124 23.43 -33.78 11.49
C GLU A 124 24.91 -33.52 11.85
N SER A 125 25.85 -33.64 10.89
CA SER A 125 27.29 -33.43 11.14
C SER A 125 27.63 -32.02 11.65
N PHE A 126 26.85 -31.01 11.28
CA PHE A 126 26.95 -29.63 11.78
C PHE A 126 26.80 -29.53 13.31
N PHE A 127 26.03 -30.45 13.91
CA PHE A 127 25.73 -30.46 15.36
C PHE A 127 26.57 -31.47 16.16
N VAL A 128 27.24 -32.42 15.50
CA VAL A 128 27.96 -33.53 16.16
C VAL A 128 29.39 -33.17 16.56
N THR A 129 30.03 -32.22 15.88
CA THR A 129 31.30 -31.65 16.36
C THR A 129 31.04 -30.86 17.65
N GLY A 130 31.47 -31.42 18.80
CA GLY A 130 31.15 -30.97 20.16
C GLY A 130 31.72 -29.60 20.60
N ALA A 131 31.90 -28.67 19.67
CA ALA A 131 32.33 -27.31 19.96
C ALA A 131 31.11 -26.44 20.30
N GLN A 132 31.02 -25.98 21.54
CA GLN A 132 30.10 -24.89 21.94
C GLN A 132 30.46 -23.54 21.30
N SER A 133 31.48 -23.49 20.43
CA SER A 133 32.00 -22.29 19.76
C SER A 133 30.98 -21.63 18.83
N TRP A 134 30.06 -22.40 18.21
CA TRP A 134 29.05 -21.86 17.29
C TRP A 134 28.09 -20.86 17.94
N ARG A 135 28.07 -20.76 19.28
CA ARG A 135 27.25 -19.79 20.03
C ARG A 135 27.93 -18.45 20.33
N ILE A 136 29.22 -18.28 20.00
CA ILE A 136 30.06 -17.22 20.63
C ILE A 136 30.78 -16.30 19.63
N GLN A 137 30.80 -16.59 18.32
CA GLN A 137 31.29 -15.63 17.31
C GLN A 137 30.12 -14.92 16.61
N LYS A 138 30.34 -13.71 16.07
CA LYS A 138 29.36 -13.03 15.20
C LYS A 138 29.54 -13.54 13.78
N TYR A 139 28.53 -14.21 13.22
CA TYR A 139 28.71 -15.02 11.99
C TYR A 139 28.44 -14.29 10.66
N GLY A 140 27.59 -13.25 10.67
CA GLY A 140 27.33 -12.40 9.51
C GLY A 140 26.25 -11.33 9.78
N ARG A 141 26.01 -10.48 8.78
CA ARG A 141 25.12 -9.31 8.82
C ARG A 141 23.86 -9.59 8.01
N VAL A 142 22.70 -9.49 8.66
CA VAL A 142 21.40 -9.76 8.04
C VAL A 142 20.53 -8.52 8.10
N CYS A 143 19.93 -8.13 6.96
CA CYS A 143 18.88 -7.12 6.93
C CYS A 143 17.52 -7.77 6.72
N ILE A 144 16.48 -7.28 7.39
CA ILE A 144 15.09 -7.66 7.15
C ILE A 144 14.33 -6.38 6.85
N VAL A 145 13.75 -6.29 5.66
CA VAL A 145 13.05 -5.10 5.17
C VAL A 145 11.55 -5.35 5.21
N SER A 146 10.79 -4.49 5.88
CA SER A 146 9.32 -4.63 5.99
C SER A 146 8.64 -3.28 6.28
N ASP A 147 7.39 -3.12 5.85
CA ASP A 147 6.49 -2.05 6.31
C ASP A 147 5.68 -2.45 7.58
N ASP A 148 6.01 -3.59 8.19
CA ASP A 148 5.33 -4.17 9.36
C ASP A 148 6.31 -5.01 10.20
N PHE A 149 6.40 -4.66 11.48
CA PHE A 149 7.09 -5.39 12.54
C PHE A 149 6.22 -5.33 13.80
N LEU A 150 6.32 -6.36 14.65
CA LEU A 150 5.63 -6.35 15.94
C LEU A 150 6.02 -5.11 16.76
N GLY A 151 5.02 -4.54 17.43
CA GLY A 151 5.17 -3.28 18.14
C GLY A 151 4.77 -2.08 17.28
N LEU A 152 5.47 -1.81 16.17
CA LEU A 152 5.28 -0.57 15.39
C LEU A 152 3.88 -0.42 14.81
N VAL A 153 3.25 -1.50 14.38
CA VAL A 153 1.87 -1.54 13.90
C VAL A 153 1.05 -2.58 14.65
N VAL A 154 -0.27 -2.41 14.67
CA VAL A 154 -1.19 -3.37 15.30
C VAL A 154 -1.04 -4.72 14.61
N SER A 155 -0.78 -5.76 15.41
CA SER A 155 -0.17 -7.02 14.98
C SER A 155 -0.80 -7.65 13.74
N SER A 156 0.01 -7.85 12.70
CA SER A 156 -0.32 -8.63 11.51
C SER A 156 0.56 -9.90 11.44
N GLY A 157 0.11 -10.89 10.67
CA GLY A 157 0.90 -12.11 10.45
C GLY A 157 2.25 -11.85 9.79
N ALA A 158 2.37 -10.83 8.92
CA ALA A 158 3.63 -10.49 8.27
C ALA A 158 4.67 -9.93 9.25
N GLY A 159 4.25 -8.99 10.12
CA GLY A 159 5.08 -8.50 11.22
C GLY A 159 5.52 -9.60 12.18
N THR A 160 4.64 -10.56 12.47
CA THR A 160 4.99 -11.73 13.29
C THR A 160 6.10 -12.57 12.64
N VAL A 161 6.02 -12.89 11.34
CA VAL A 161 7.09 -13.62 10.62
C VAL A 161 8.41 -12.87 10.73
N MET A 162 8.41 -11.59 10.36
CA MET A 162 9.63 -10.79 10.20
C MET A 162 10.30 -10.48 11.55
N THR A 163 9.53 -10.12 12.58
CA THR A 163 10.09 -9.95 13.93
C THR A 163 10.58 -11.27 14.52
N THR A 164 9.85 -12.39 14.34
CA THR A 164 10.29 -13.68 14.92
C THR A 164 11.58 -14.16 14.27
N LEU A 165 11.73 -14.01 12.94
CA LEU A 165 13.00 -14.28 12.26
C LEU A 165 14.14 -13.41 12.83
N ALA A 166 13.90 -12.12 13.01
CA ALA A 166 14.90 -11.19 13.56
C ALA A 166 15.36 -11.58 14.97
N GLU A 167 14.41 -11.92 15.85
CA GLU A 167 14.70 -12.41 17.21
C GLU A 167 15.45 -13.74 17.17
N THR A 168 15.03 -14.71 16.34
CA THR A 168 15.70 -16.01 16.22
C THR A 168 17.15 -15.84 15.76
N LEU A 169 17.42 -14.97 14.78
CA LEU A 169 18.77 -14.74 14.27
C LEU A 169 19.64 -13.96 15.27
N SER A 170 19.11 -12.88 15.87
CA SER A 170 19.84 -12.10 16.89
C SER A 170 20.25 -12.97 18.08
N ASN A 171 19.33 -13.79 18.59
CA ASN A 171 19.59 -14.72 19.70
C ASN A 171 20.62 -15.84 19.36
N ASN A 172 20.97 -16.03 18.09
CA ASN A 172 22.00 -16.97 17.64
C ASN A 172 23.25 -16.27 17.08
N GLY A 173 23.44 -14.98 17.36
CA GLY A 173 24.71 -14.28 17.14
C GLY A 173 24.88 -13.56 15.79
N PHE A 174 23.82 -13.40 15.01
CA PHE A 174 23.86 -12.60 13.77
C PHE A 174 23.70 -11.09 14.06
N ASP A 175 24.34 -10.23 13.27
CA ASP A 175 24.16 -8.77 13.32
C ASP A 175 22.89 -8.41 12.53
N VAL A 176 21.75 -8.29 13.22
CA VAL A 176 20.44 -8.10 12.59
C VAL A 176 20.04 -6.63 12.54
N THR A 177 19.74 -6.16 11.33
CA THR A 177 19.15 -4.84 11.07
C THR A 177 17.73 -4.98 10.51
N LEU A 178 16.77 -4.25 11.07
CA LEU A 178 15.41 -4.10 10.55
C LEU A 178 15.31 -2.77 9.79
N LEU A 179 15.03 -2.80 8.49
CA LEU A 179 14.70 -1.60 7.74
C LEU A 179 13.18 -1.44 7.65
N TYR A 180 12.65 -0.44 8.35
CA TYR A 180 11.22 -0.20 8.44
C TYR A 180 10.75 0.84 7.42
N THR A 181 10.03 0.37 6.40
CA THR A 181 9.78 1.17 5.19
C THR A 181 8.59 2.12 5.29
N ARG A 182 8.01 2.35 6.48
CA ARG A 182 7.01 3.41 6.72
C ARG A 182 7.62 4.69 7.32
N GLY A 183 8.96 4.75 7.43
CA GLY A 183 9.66 5.86 8.09
C GLY A 183 9.20 5.99 9.54
N ASP A 184 8.88 7.21 9.97
CA ASP A 184 8.58 7.51 11.37
C ASP A 184 7.16 7.11 11.81
N PHE A 185 6.33 6.57 10.92
CA PHE A 185 4.96 6.20 11.24
C PHE A 185 4.90 4.93 12.12
N ALA A 186 4.35 5.06 13.32
CA ALA A 186 3.99 3.93 14.19
C ALA A 186 2.59 4.16 14.82
N GLN A 187 1.88 3.08 15.14
CA GLN A 187 0.49 3.11 15.63
C GLN A 187 0.35 3.01 17.16
N THR A 188 1.41 2.63 17.87
CA THR A 188 1.34 2.19 19.27
C THR A 188 2.15 3.06 20.23
N ALA A 189 3.29 3.57 19.76
CA ALA A 189 4.23 4.45 20.44
C ALA A 189 5.17 5.05 19.38
N ASP A 190 5.85 6.14 19.70
CA ASP A 190 6.75 6.83 18.77
C ASP A 190 7.84 5.91 18.22
N VAL A 191 8.30 6.19 16.98
CA VAL A 191 9.28 5.34 16.30
C VAL A 191 10.60 5.22 17.09
N GLU A 192 11.01 6.28 17.79
CA GLU A 192 12.23 6.29 18.61
C GLU A 192 12.13 5.34 19.81
N PHE A 193 10.96 5.22 20.45
CA PHE A 193 10.74 4.21 21.49
C PHE A 193 10.97 2.80 20.93
N TRP A 194 10.49 2.52 19.71
CA TRP A 194 10.71 1.24 19.05
C TRP A 194 12.16 1.01 18.64
N VAL A 195 12.89 2.05 18.23
CA VAL A 195 14.34 1.99 17.95
C VAL A 195 15.08 1.53 19.21
N GLN A 196 14.84 2.15 20.36
CA GLN A 196 15.45 1.76 21.63
C GLN A 196 14.98 0.38 22.11
N TYR A 197 13.70 0.04 21.91
CA TYR A 197 13.13 -1.28 22.26
C TYR A 197 13.84 -2.43 21.52
N TYR A 198 14.06 -2.30 20.21
CA TYR A 198 14.76 -3.32 19.43
C TYR A 198 16.26 -3.32 19.73
N LEU A 199 16.87 -2.15 19.92
CA LEU A 199 18.29 -2.04 20.29
C LEU A 199 18.60 -2.74 21.62
N SER A 200 17.70 -2.64 22.61
CA SER A 200 17.81 -3.38 23.89
C SER A 200 17.78 -4.91 23.75
N ARG A 201 17.37 -5.44 22.58
CA ARG A 201 17.35 -6.86 22.20
C ARG A 201 18.48 -7.24 21.22
N GLY A 202 19.46 -6.35 21.05
CA GLY A 202 20.57 -6.54 20.10
C GLY A 202 20.19 -6.42 18.62
N ILE A 203 18.98 -5.90 18.31
CA ILE A 203 18.47 -5.75 16.94
C ILE A 203 18.47 -4.26 16.57
N ARG A 204 19.08 -3.88 15.45
CA ARG A 204 19.09 -2.48 15.01
C ARG A 204 17.85 -2.18 14.18
N LEU A 205 16.88 -1.44 14.73
CA LEU A 205 15.79 -0.89 13.92
C LEU A 205 16.22 0.42 13.26
N VAL A 206 15.96 0.55 11.96
CA VAL A 206 16.22 1.74 11.15
C VAL A 206 14.93 2.12 10.41
N PRO A 207 14.27 3.23 10.78
CA PRO A 207 13.23 3.84 9.96
C PRO A 207 13.82 4.27 8.61
N LEU A 208 13.15 3.98 7.49
CA LEU A 208 13.63 4.36 6.16
C LEU A 208 13.79 5.90 6.08
N PRO A 209 15.02 6.45 5.96
CA PRO A 209 15.25 7.88 6.12
C PRO A 209 14.49 8.73 5.11
N HIS A 210 13.99 9.88 5.55
CA HIS A 210 13.39 10.89 4.67
C HIS A 210 14.38 11.40 3.63
N THR A 211 13.84 11.89 2.51
CA THR A 211 14.61 12.48 1.43
C THR A 211 13.95 13.79 1.00
N PRO A 212 14.71 14.85 0.69
CA PRO A 212 14.16 16.10 0.18
C PRO A 212 13.74 15.99 -1.30
N ILE A 213 14.10 14.91 -1.99
CA ILE A 213 13.77 14.68 -3.40
C ILE A 213 12.30 14.25 -3.51
N VAL A 214 11.50 14.98 -4.28
CA VAL A 214 10.12 14.59 -4.62
C VAL A 214 10.16 13.45 -5.64
N TYR A 215 9.41 12.38 -5.41
CA TYR A 215 9.28 11.26 -6.35
C TYR A 215 8.01 11.42 -7.17
N ASP A 216 8.13 11.52 -8.50
CA ASP A 216 6.98 11.60 -9.42
C ASP A 216 6.48 10.20 -9.84
N VAL A 217 6.31 9.33 -8.85
CA VAL A 217 5.84 7.95 -9.03
C VAL A 217 5.01 7.53 -7.81
N PRO A 218 4.09 6.56 -7.93
CA PRO A 218 3.30 6.10 -6.79
C PRO A 218 4.14 5.65 -5.60
N ASP A 219 3.67 5.91 -4.38
CA ASP A 219 4.42 5.75 -3.12
C ASP A 219 5.19 4.43 -3.00
N ASP A 220 4.57 3.29 -3.31
CA ASP A 220 5.24 1.99 -3.16
C ASP A 220 6.38 1.77 -4.18
N VAL A 221 6.34 2.44 -5.34
CA VAL A 221 7.47 2.53 -6.30
C VAL A 221 8.59 3.39 -5.70
N ALA A 222 8.25 4.57 -5.20
CA ALA A 222 9.20 5.49 -4.56
C ALA A 222 9.89 4.85 -3.33
N ILE A 223 9.14 4.14 -2.49
CA ILE A 223 9.65 3.44 -1.30
C ILE A 223 10.55 2.27 -1.70
N SER A 224 10.20 1.49 -2.74
CA SER A 224 11.06 0.43 -3.27
C SER A 224 12.38 0.99 -3.81
N HIS A 225 12.33 2.13 -4.52
CA HIS A 225 13.53 2.80 -5.02
C HIS A 225 14.39 3.38 -3.88
N ARG A 226 13.78 4.06 -2.90
CA ARG A 226 14.47 4.55 -1.70
C ARG A 226 15.08 3.43 -0.87
N THR A 227 14.45 2.26 -0.84
CA THR A 227 14.99 1.05 -0.20
C THR A 227 16.26 0.58 -0.90
N TYR A 228 16.27 0.54 -2.23
CA TYR A 228 17.47 0.28 -3.03
C TYR A 228 18.60 1.29 -2.71
N VAL A 229 18.30 2.59 -2.78
CA VAL A 229 19.28 3.66 -2.51
C VAL A 229 19.84 3.58 -1.09
N TRP A 230 19.01 3.31 -0.09
CA TRP A 230 19.50 3.14 1.28
C TRP A 230 20.41 1.91 1.42
N LEU A 231 20.03 0.77 0.83
CA LEU A 231 20.81 -0.47 0.87
C LEU A 231 22.17 -0.32 0.17
N SER A 232 22.25 0.37 -0.97
CA SER A 232 23.51 0.58 -1.70
C SER A 232 24.49 1.52 -0.99
N GLN A 233 24.00 2.34 -0.06
CA GLN A 233 24.81 3.21 0.80
C GLN A 233 25.33 2.50 2.07
N GLN A 234 24.85 1.29 2.39
CA GLN A 234 25.33 0.54 3.54
C GLN A 234 26.60 -0.26 3.21
N GLN A 235 27.37 -0.60 4.24
CA GLN A 235 28.22 -1.80 4.14
C GLN A 235 27.33 -3.00 3.77
N TRP A 236 27.78 -3.84 2.84
CA TRP A 236 27.01 -4.98 2.32
C TRP A 236 26.57 -5.94 3.43
N PHE A 237 25.36 -6.47 3.28
CA PHE A 237 24.79 -7.53 4.12
C PHE A 237 25.03 -8.89 3.46
N ASP A 238 25.27 -9.95 4.24
CA ASP A 238 25.39 -11.30 3.70
C ASP A 238 24.04 -11.80 3.16
N ALA A 239 22.95 -11.46 3.85
CA ALA A 239 21.58 -11.80 3.47
C ALA A 239 20.60 -10.63 3.73
N VAL A 240 19.61 -10.47 2.85
CA VAL A 240 18.52 -9.50 2.99
C VAL A 240 17.18 -10.18 2.72
N HIS A 241 16.24 -10.06 3.66
CA HIS A 241 14.89 -10.62 3.54
C HIS A 241 13.87 -9.54 3.21
N PHE A 242 12.91 -9.91 2.37
CA PHE A 242 11.73 -9.13 2.04
C PHE A 242 10.46 -9.98 2.15
N PRO A 243 9.31 -9.44 2.60
CA PRO A 243 8.02 -10.04 2.30
C PRO A 243 7.70 -9.90 0.81
N ASP A 244 6.86 -10.80 0.30
CA ASP A 244 6.28 -10.78 -1.05
C ASP A 244 5.27 -9.66 -1.31
N ARG A 245 5.07 -8.75 -0.35
CA ARG A 245 4.04 -7.71 -0.42
C ARG A 245 4.63 -6.33 -0.69
N ARG A 246 3.87 -5.51 -1.42
CA ARG A 246 4.17 -4.10 -1.75
C ARG A 246 5.46 -3.86 -2.55
N GLY A 247 5.97 -4.89 -3.24
CA GLY A 247 7.06 -4.72 -4.21
C GLY A 247 8.40 -4.19 -3.67
N ARG A 248 8.63 -4.25 -2.35
CA ARG A 248 9.77 -3.58 -1.68
C ARG A 248 11.14 -4.01 -2.20
N ALA A 249 11.27 -5.25 -2.63
CA ALA A 249 12.52 -5.81 -3.13
C ALA A 249 12.87 -5.34 -4.56
N TYR A 250 11.89 -4.83 -5.32
CA TYR A 250 11.96 -4.71 -6.78
C TYR A 250 13.25 -4.06 -7.30
N PHE A 251 13.49 -2.77 -7.01
CA PHE A 251 14.67 -2.08 -7.55
C PHE A 251 16.00 -2.60 -6.99
N THR A 252 15.98 -3.17 -5.78
CA THR A 252 17.17 -3.80 -5.17
C THR A 252 17.57 -5.05 -5.95
N LEU A 253 16.58 -5.89 -6.28
CA LEU A 253 16.76 -7.09 -7.11
C LEU A 253 17.06 -6.75 -8.57
N THR A 254 16.46 -5.70 -9.12
CA THR A 254 16.79 -5.17 -10.45
C THR A 254 18.26 -4.77 -10.52
N ALA A 255 18.76 -3.99 -9.55
CA ALA A 255 20.18 -3.59 -9.50
C ALA A 255 21.13 -4.80 -9.41
N LYS A 256 20.76 -5.86 -8.68
CA LYS A 256 21.54 -7.11 -8.66
C LYS A 256 21.50 -7.85 -10.00
N LYS A 257 20.31 -8.06 -10.57
CA LYS A 257 20.12 -8.70 -11.88
C LYS A 257 20.88 -7.97 -13.01
N GLN A 258 21.03 -6.66 -12.89
CA GLN A 258 21.73 -5.81 -13.86
C GLN A 258 23.25 -5.71 -13.61
N ASN A 259 23.79 -6.40 -12.60
CA ASN A 259 25.21 -6.34 -12.20
C ASN A 259 25.69 -4.93 -11.78
N ILE A 260 24.78 -4.12 -11.23
CA ILE A 260 25.06 -2.75 -10.73
C ILE A 260 25.50 -2.79 -9.26
N ALA A 261 24.80 -3.56 -8.42
CA ALA A 261 25.02 -3.59 -6.98
C ALA A 261 24.73 -4.97 -6.36
N PHE A 262 25.17 -5.19 -5.12
CA PHE A 262 24.80 -6.34 -4.27
C PHE A 262 25.31 -7.73 -4.73
N MET A 263 26.45 -7.81 -5.43
CA MET A 263 27.04 -9.09 -5.85
C MET A 263 27.39 -10.05 -4.70
N HIS A 264 27.60 -9.52 -3.48
CA HIS A 264 27.97 -10.29 -2.29
C HIS A 264 26.80 -10.51 -1.30
N THR A 265 25.57 -10.18 -1.71
CA THR A 265 24.37 -10.25 -0.86
C THR A 265 23.36 -11.22 -1.43
N TYR A 266 22.86 -12.17 -0.62
CA TYR A 266 21.71 -13.00 -1.01
C TYR A 266 20.39 -12.30 -0.68
N PHE A 267 19.45 -12.33 -1.62
CA PHE A 267 18.10 -11.82 -1.43
C PHE A 267 17.06 -12.94 -1.33
N ILE A 268 16.29 -12.91 -0.24
CA ILE A 268 15.30 -13.92 0.10
C ILE A 268 13.91 -13.27 0.16
N VAL A 269 12.99 -13.71 -0.70
CA VAL A 269 11.60 -13.22 -0.71
C VAL A 269 10.67 -14.24 -0.07
N HIS A 270 9.88 -13.80 0.91
CA HIS A 270 8.96 -14.62 1.70
C HIS A 270 7.53 -14.50 1.16
N CYS A 271 7.00 -15.60 0.60
CA CYS A 271 5.63 -15.72 0.08
C CYS A 271 4.58 -15.80 1.21
N ILE A 272 4.30 -14.69 1.88
CA ILE A 272 3.38 -14.59 3.02
C ILE A 272 1.94 -14.34 2.55
N ALA A 273 1.73 -13.30 1.74
CA ALA A 273 0.42 -12.93 1.20
C ALA A 273 0.59 -11.85 0.11
N PRO A 274 0.70 -12.24 -1.17
CA PRO A 274 0.79 -11.30 -2.28
C PRO A 274 -0.44 -10.39 -2.31
N HIS A 275 -0.28 -9.15 -2.78
CA HIS A 275 -1.37 -8.17 -2.84
C HIS A 275 -2.59 -8.71 -3.60
N ILE A 276 -2.36 -9.31 -4.78
CA ILE A 276 -3.44 -9.84 -5.61
C ILE A 276 -4.14 -11.05 -4.97
N TRP A 277 -3.39 -11.91 -4.26
CA TRP A 277 -3.96 -13.03 -3.48
C TRP A 277 -4.81 -12.49 -2.33
N HIS A 278 -4.29 -11.50 -1.59
CA HIS A 278 -4.98 -10.92 -0.44
C HIS A 278 -6.28 -10.23 -0.87
N LYS A 279 -6.23 -9.43 -1.95
CA LYS A 279 -7.37 -8.64 -2.44
C LYS A 279 -8.49 -9.54 -2.99
N THR A 280 -8.15 -10.48 -3.88
CA THR A 280 -9.12 -11.42 -4.46
C THR A 280 -9.77 -12.32 -3.41
N ASN A 281 -9.00 -12.90 -2.48
CA ASN A 281 -9.54 -13.72 -1.39
C ASN A 281 -10.26 -12.90 -0.30
N SER A 282 -10.15 -11.57 -0.33
CA SER A 282 -10.99 -10.66 0.47
C SER A 282 -12.26 -10.22 -0.25
N LEU A 283 -12.59 -10.87 -1.38
CA LEU A 283 -13.75 -10.58 -2.24
C LEU A 283 -13.75 -9.16 -2.82
N GLN A 284 -12.56 -8.61 -3.06
CA GLN A 284 -12.36 -7.31 -3.70
C GLN A 284 -11.89 -7.47 -5.15
N THR A 285 -12.38 -6.60 -6.03
CA THR A 285 -11.91 -6.44 -7.42
C THR A 285 -10.63 -5.60 -7.46
N LEU A 286 -9.83 -5.75 -8.52
CA LEU A 286 -8.81 -4.74 -8.84
C LEU A 286 -9.54 -3.49 -9.33
N ASP A 287 -9.36 -2.38 -8.63
CA ASP A 287 -10.13 -1.15 -8.83
C ASP A 287 -9.24 0.11 -8.97
N THR A 288 -7.90 -0.07 -8.96
CA THR A 288 -6.92 1.01 -9.16
C THR A 288 -5.76 0.57 -10.06
N ILE A 289 -5.09 1.51 -10.73
CA ILE A 289 -3.79 1.24 -11.41
C ILE A 289 -2.76 0.72 -10.41
N HIS A 290 -2.81 1.23 -9.18
CA HIS A 290 -1.89 0.85 -8.10
C HIS A 290 -1.93 -0.66 -7.81
N ASP A 291 -3.09 -1.33 -7.90
CA ASP A 291 -3.18 -2.79 -7.80
C ASP A 291 -2.33 -3.52 -8.85
N LEU A 292 -2.29 -3.01 -10.08
CA LEU A 292 -1.53 -3.57 -11.19
C LEU A 292 -0.02 -3.32 -11.03
N ILE A 293 0.35 -2.16 -10.48
CA ILE A 293 1.73 -1.83 -10.12
C ILE A 293 2.23 -2.80 -9.05
N MET A 294 1.44 -3.03 -8.00
CA MET A 294 1.80 -3.96 -6.93
C MET A 294 1.99 -5.39 -7.45
N ASP A 295 1.03 -5.93 -8.21
CA ASP A 295 1.17 -7.27 -8.83
C ASP A 295 2.42 -7.37 -9.73
N HIS A 296 2.74 -6.33 -10.51
CA HIS A 296 3.97 -6.31 -11.32
C HIS A 296 5.23 -6.36 -10.44
N LEU A 297 5.37 -5.46 -9.47
CA LEU A 297 6.53 -5.36 -8.60
C LEU A 297 6.76 -6.65 -7.81
N GLU A 298 5.69 -7.25 -7.28
CA GLU A 298 5.73 -8.49 -6.51
C GLU A 298 6.14 -9.69 -7.39
N ARG A 299 5.53 -9.86 -8.58
CA ARG A 299 5.89 -10.92 -9.53
C ARG A 299 7.35 -10.84 -9.98
N GLN A 300 7.84 -9.64 -10.32
CA GLN A 300 9.24 -9.49 -10.70
C GLN A 300 10.18 -9.69 -9.50
N SER A 301 9.80 -9.28 -8.29
CA SER A 301 10.58 -9.55 -7.08
C SER A 301 10.75 -11.06 -6.85
N ILE A 302 9.68 -11.84 -6.96
CA ILE A 302 9.72 -13.30 -6.88
C ILE A 302 10.60 -13.91 -7.99
N LYS A 303 10.49 -13.41 -9.23
CA LYS A 303 11.29 -13.86 -10.39
C LYS A 303 12.81 -13.66 -10.20
N MET A 304 13.21 -12.58 -9.53
CA MET A 304 14.60 -12.12 -9.46
C MET A 304 15.30 -12.49 -8.14
N ALA A 305 14.57 -12.98 -7.14
CA ALA A 305 15.13 -13.37 -5.85
C ALA A 305 16.18 -14.49 -5.98
N ASP A 306 17.21 -14.47 -5.12
CA ASP A 306 18.15 -15.59 -5.05
C ASP A 306 17.49 -16.83 -4.48
N TYR A 307 16.60 -16.66 -3.49
CA TYR A 307 15.75 -17.69 -2.92
C TYR A 307 14.33 -17.18 -2.70
N VAL A 308 13.35 -18.03 -3.01
CA VAL A 308 11.94 -17.80 -2.71
C VAL A 308 11.51 -18.81 -1.66
N ILE A 309 10.85 -18.36 -0.60
CA ILE A 309 10.42 -19.26 0.47
C ILE A 309 8.97 -19.01 0.86
N SER A 310 8.21 -20.06 1.17
CA SER A 310 6.82 -19.94 1.61
C SER A 310 6.54 -20.79 2.84
N PRO A 311 5.64 -20.37 3.76
CA PRO A 311 5.25 -21.17 4.91
C PRO A 311 4.17 -22.22 4.60
N SER A 312 3.79 -22.42 3.34
CA SER A 312 2.96 -23.53 2.85
C SER A 312 3.31 -23.93 1.42
N GLU A 313 3.06 -25.18 1.04
CA GLU A 313 3.09 -25.60 -0.37
C GLU A 313 1.88 -25.04 -1.13
N TYR A 314 0.73 -24.87 -0.45
CA TYR A 314 -0.47 -24.25 -1.02
C TYR A 314 -0.17 -22.90 -1.70
N MET A 315 0.60 -22.00 -1.07
CA MET A 315 0.88 -20.69 -1.65
C MET A 315 1.79 -20.80 -2.88
N LEU A 316 2.80 -21.68 -2.86
CA LEU A 316 3.65 -21.94 -4.03
C LEU A 316 2.83 -22.51 -5.20
N LYS A 317 1.96 -23.48 -4.92
CA LYS A 317 1.05 -24.02 -5.93
C LYS A 317 0.08 -22.95 -6.46
N TRP A 318 -0.51 -22.13 -5.59
CA TRP A 318 -1.39 -21.04 -6.02
C TRP A 318 -0.66 -20.05 -6.93
N MET A 319 0.60 -19.73 -6.60
CA MET A 319 1.46 -18.88 -7.44
C MET A 319 1.65 -19.49 -8.84
N GLU A 320 2.01 -20.76 -8.95
CA GLU A 320 2.13 -21.46 -10.25
C GLU A 320 0.82 -21.51 -11.03
N ASP A 321 -0.28 -21.89 -10.37
CA ASP A 321 -1.62 -21.96 -10.96
C ASP A 321 -2.11 -20.57 -11.46
N ASN A 322 -1.51 -19.48 -10.97
CA ASN A 322 -1.77 -18.09 -11.36
C ASN A 322 -0.60 -17.46 -12.16
N GLY A 323 0.26 -18.28 -12.77
CA GLY A 323 1.29 -17.85 -13.72
C GLY A 323 2.44 -17.03 -13.10
N TRP A 324 2.76 -17.24 -11.83
CA TRP A 324 3.94 -16.63 -11.21
C TRP A 324 5.22 -17.40 -11.61
N PRO A 325 6.32 -16.70 -11.94
CA PRO A 325 7.54 -17.32 -12.44
C PRO A 325 8.43 -17.87 -11.30
N LEU A 326 8.00 -18.97 -10.67
CA LEU A 326 8.80 -19.64 -9.63
C LEU A 326 9.97 -20.43 -10.22
N ASN A 327 11.16 -20.30 -9.63
CA ASN A 327 12.28 -21.20 -9.89
C ASN A 327 12.29 -22.31 -8.83
N ARG A 328 11.77 -23.49 -9.16
CA ARG A 328 11.67 -24.63 -8.21
C ARG A 328 13.02 -25.16 -7.69
N GLU A 329 14.16 -24.87 -8.34
CA GLU A 329 15.48 -25.20 -7.78
C GLU A 329 15.89 -24.30 -6.61
N ARG A 330 15.30 -23.10 -6.52
CA ARG A 330 15.59 -22.09 -5.49
C ARG A 330 14.34 -21.67 -4.71
N THR A 331 13.28 -22.47 -4.79
CA THR A 331 12.03 -22.26 -4.08
C THR A 331 11.83 -23.37 -3.05
N ALA A 332 11.55 -23.03 -1.79
CA ALA A 332 11.37 -24.02 -0.72
C ALA A 332 10.20 -23.67 0.21
N VAL A 333 9.56 -24.71 0.76
CA VAL A 333 8.62 -24.53 1.88
C VAL A 333 9.43 -24.43 3.17
N HIS A 334 9.45 -23.24 3.78
CA HIS A 334 10.07 -23.01 5.08
C HIS A 334 8.98 -22.64 6.10
N PRO A 335 8.65 -23.52 7.06
CA PRO A 335 7.60 -23.28 8.04
C PRO A 335 7.85 -22.01 8.87
N ASN A 336 6.76 -21.33 9.20
CA ASN A 336 6.75 -20.15 10.06
C ASN A 336 7.43 -20.41 11.41
N LEU A 337 8.33 -19.52 11.81
CA LEU A 337 8.90 -19.48 13.16
C LEU A 337 7.82 -19.09 14.18
N LEU A 338 7.88 -19.66 15.37
CA LEU A 338 6.94 -19.33 16.46
C LEU A 338 7.57 -18.36 17.46
N PRO A 339 6.87 -17.28 17.85
CA PRO A 339 7.34 -16.36 18.88
C PRO A 339 7.72 -17.09 20.17
N ALA A 340 8.83 -16.70 20.78
CA ALA A 340 9.39 -17.40 21.93
C ALA A 340 8.42 -17.48 23.13
N TRP A 341 7.47 -16.55 23.26
CA TRP A 341 6.44 -16.60 24.31
C TRP A 341 5.38 -17.69 24.07
N VAL A 342 5.06 -18.01 22.80
CA VAL A 342 4.19 -19.14 22.43
C VAL A 342 4.92 -20.45 22.74
N GLN A 343 6.20 -20.56 22.32
CA GLN A 343 7.01 -21.75 22.57
C GLN A 343 7.11 -22.07 24.09
N ARG A 344 7.37 -21.06 24.93
CA ARG A 344 7.43 -21.21 26.40
C ARG A 344 6.09 -21.63 27.04
N ARG A 345 4.98 -21.40 26.35
CA ARG A 345 3.61 -21.73 26.80
C ARG A 345 3.03 -22.95 26.07
N ALA A 346 3.84 -23.68 25.30
CA ALA A 346 3.41 -24.89 24.63
C ALA A 346 2.93 -25.94 25.65
N ARG A 347 1.79 -26.59 25.37
CA ARG A 347 1.16 -27.57 26.28
C ARG A 347 0.62 -28.75 25.49
N VAL A 348 0.97 -29.96 25.92
CA VAL A 348 0.35 -31.19 25.42
C VAL A 348 -0.86 -31.51 26.31
N LEU A 349 -2.00 -30.87 26.01
CA LEU A 349 -3.28 -31.24 26.62
C LEU A 349 -3.85 -32.47 25.90
N ASN A 350 -3.83 -33.60 26.61
CA ASN A 350 -4.37 -34.88 26.13
C ASN A 350 -5.78 -35.19 26.66
N GLU A 351 -6.31 -34.32 27.51
CA GLU A 351 -7.64 -34.45 28.12
C GLU A 351 -8.73 -33.92 27.19
N GLU A 352 -9.94 -34.42 27.36
CA GLU A 352 -11.11 -34.03 26.59
C GLU A 352 -11.76 -32.80 27.21
N VAL A 353 -11.92 -31.74 26.42
CA VAL A 353 -12.50 -30.48 26.89
C VAL A 353 -14.00 -30.45 26.62
N VAL A 354 -14.78 -30.21 27.69
CA VAL A 354 -16.22 -29.91 27.60
C VAL A 354 -16.37 -28.45 27.18
N VAL A 355 -17.01 -28.20 26.03
CA VAL A 355 -17.14 -26.86 25.46
C VAL A 355 -18.41 -26.18 25.98
N LEU A 356 -18.24 -25.09 26.73
CA LEU A 356 -19.31 -24.23 27.22
C LEU A 356 -19.29 -22.83 26.56
N GLU A 357 -18.26 -22.53 25.77
CA GLU A 357 -18.14 -21.24 25.08
C GLU A 357 -17.50 -21.40 23.69
N LEU A 358 -18.18 -20.89 22.67
CA LEU A 358 -17.67 -20.76 21.30
C LEU A 358 -17.05 -19.38 21.11
N VAL A 359 -15.78 -19.32 20.71
CA VAL A 359 -15.05 -18.05 20.55
C VAL A 359 -14.62 -17.86 19.10
N PHE A 360 -15.21 -16.89 18.41
CA PHE A 360 -14.67 -16.43 17.11
C PHE A 360 -13.31 -15.77 17.36
N PHE A 361 -12.25 -16.40 16.85
CA PHE A 361 -10.87 -16.02 17.14
C PHE A 361 -10.05 -15.81 15.87
N THR A 362 -10.48 -14.83 15.08
CA THR A 362 -9.76 -14.30 13.91
C THR A 362 -9.94 -12.78 13.84
N ARG A 363 -9.27 -12.10 12.90
CA ARG A 363 -9.55 -10.69 12.62
C ARG A 363 -10.98 -10.55 12.09
N PHE A 364 -11.63 -9.43 12.39
CA PHE A 364 -12.91 -9.06 11.80
C PHE A 364 -12.69 -8.58 10.36
N GLU A 365 -12.66 -9.54 9.44
CA GLU A 365 -12.51 -9.35 7.99
C GLU A 365 -13.39 -10.34 7.24
N LEU A 366 -13.88 -9.98 6.05
CA LEU A 366 -14.66 -10.87 5.18
C LEU A 366 -13.94 -12.21 4.91
N ARG A 367 -12.65 -12.17 4.55
CA ARG A 367 -11.81 -13.36 4.30
C ARG A 367 -11.69 -14.27 5.53
N LYS A 368 -11.76 -13.71 6.73
CA LYS A 368 -11.66 -14.43 8.01
C LYS A 368 -13.00 -15.01 8.47
N GLY A 369 -14.04 -14.89 7.64
CA GLY A 369 -15.28 -15.63 7.78
C GLY A 369 -16.26 -15.05 8.79
N ILE A 370 -16.23 -13.74 9.07
CA ILE A 370 -17.19 -13.12 10.01
C ILE A 370 -18.66 -13.36 9.60
N VAL A 371 -18.95 -13.31 8.29
CA VAL A 371 -20.27 -13.65 7.71
C VAL A 371 -20.56 -15.14 7.88
N LEU A 372 -19.61 -16.02 7.55
CA LEU A 372 -19.73 -17.47 7.69
C LEU A 372 -19.99 -17.89 9.14
N PHE A 373 -19.33 -17.25 10.11
CA PHE A 373 -19.59 -17.46 11.53
C PHE A 373 -21.02 -17.04 11.93
N CYS A 374 -21.51 -15.90 11.44
CA CYS A 374 -22.89 -15.48 11.68
C CYS A 374 -23.92 -16.41 11.02
N ASP A 375 -23.62 -16.97 9.85
CA ASP A 375 -24.46 -17.97 9.16
C ASP A 375 -24.48 -19.31 9.91
N LEU A 376 -23.34 -19.73 10.45
CA LEU A 376 -23.19 -20.86 11.37
C LEU A 376 -24.06 -20.66 12.63
N LEU A 377 -23.95 -19.50 13.29
CA LEU A 377 -24.75 -19.19 14.47
C LEU A 377 -26.25 -19.16 14.17
N ASP A 378 -26.66 -18.64 13.01
CA ASP A 378 -28.05 -18.72 12.56
C ASP A 378 -28.51 -20.18 12.40
N GLN A 379 -27.66 -21.09 11.89
CA GLN A 379 -28.00 -22.52 11.81
C GLN A 379 -28.05 -23.23 13.17
N LEU A 380 -27.23 -22.82 14.12
CA LEU A 380 -27.29 -23.31 15.51
C LEU A 380 -28.53 -22.75 16.25
N ALA A 381 -29.06 -21.59 15.84
CA ALA A 381 -30.29 -21.01 16.38
C ALA A 381 -31.60 -21.55 15.75
N LEU A 382 -31.54 -22.24 14.61
CA LEU A 382 -32.72 -22.84 13.97
C LEU A 382 -33.30 -24.00 14.80
N ARG A 383 -34.64 -24.08 14.84
CA ARG A 383 -35.46 -24.83 15.84
C ARG A 383 -35.36 -26.38 15.84
N GLY A 384 -34.30 -26.98 15.28
CA GLY A 384 -34.14 -28.43 15.16
C GLY A 384 -33.83 -29.15 16.47
N ASP A 385 -32.78 -28.72 17.18
CA ASP A 385 -32.30 -29.32 18.43
C ASP A 385 -32.03 -28.22 19.46
N LYS A 386 -32.97 -27.97 20.38
CA LYS A 386 -32.82 -26.92 21.40
C LYS A 386 -31.74 -27.18 22.46
N LYS A 387 -31.23 -28.42 22.55
CA LYS A 387 -30.35 -28.87 23.64
C LYS A 387 -28.87 -28.54 23.43
N ASP A 388 -28.37 -28.56 22.19
CA ASP A 388 -26.91 -28.49 21.95
C ASP A 388 -26.29 -27.14 22.34
N MET A 389 -27.06 -26.05 22.22
CA MET A 389 -26.63 -24.69 22.61
C MET A 389 -27.12 -24.28 24.00
N GLU A 390 -27.70 -25.20 24.79
CA GLU A 390 -28.20 -24.91 26.13
C GLU A 390 -27.02 -24.73 27.10
N GLY A 391 -26.95 -23.57 27.76
CA GLY A 391 -25.81 -23.21 28.61
C GLY A 391 -24.54 -22.74 27.84
N VAL A 392 -24.52 -22.83 26.51
CA VAL A 392 -23.37 -22.45 25.69
C VAL A 392 -23.36 -20.94 25.42
N LYS A 393 -22.20 -20.29 25.64
CA LYS A 393 -21.97 -18.87 25.35
C LYS A 393 -21.27 -18.67 24.00
N VAL A 394 -21.48 -17.53 23.36
CA VAL A 394 -20.75 -17.12 22.14
C VAL A 394 -19.97 -15.82 22.37
N THR A 395 -18.70 -15.79 22.00
CA THR A 395 -17.85 -14.60 22.13
C THR A 395 -17.19 -14.27 20.80
N PHE A 396 -17.30 -13.01 20.39
CA PHE A 396 -16.49 -12.45 19.31
C PHE A 396 -15.28 -11.76 19.94
N LEU A 397 -14.07 -12.30 19.77
CA LEU A 397 -12.86 -11.84 20.46
C LEU A 397 -11.91 -11.13 19.51
N GLY A 398 -11.72 -9.82 19.68
CA GLY A 398 -10.74 -9.04 18.94
C GLY A 398 -11.11 -7.57 18.78
N GLN A 399 -10.25 -6.83 18.06
CA GLN A 399 -10.48 -5.43 17.73
C GLN A 399 -11.37 -5.32 16.48
N LEU A 400 -12.43 -4.51 16.56
CA LEU A 400 -13.29 -4.18 15.43
C LEU A 400 -12.60 -3.19 14.48
N PRO A 401 -12.89 -3.22 13.16
CA PRO A 401 -12.37 -2.24 12.23
C PRO A 401 -13.02 -0.86 12.41
N ASP A 402 -12.27 0.20 12.11
CA ASP A 402 -12.68 1.61 12.28
C ASP A 402 -13.65 2.12 11.20
N SER A 403 -14.53 1.24 10.73
CA SER A 403 -15.74 1.49 9.92
C SER A 403 -15.65 1.84 8.42
N ILE A 404 -14.46 1.96 7.82
CA ILE A 404 -14.34 2.32 6.39
C ILE A 404 -14.23 1.09 5.45
N ASP A 405 -13.45 0.07 5.81
CA ASP A 405 -13.05 -0.99 4.86
C ASP A 405 -14.04 -2.16 4.71
N GLU A 406 -14.91 -2.39 5.68
CA GLU A 406 -15.89 -3.49 5.60
C GLU A 406 -17.16 -3.08 4.85
N LYS A 407 -17.24 -3.46 3.57
CA LYS A 407 -18.41 -3.30 2.69
C LYS A 407 -19.56 -4.28 3.03
N LEU A 408 -19.82 -4.53 4.32
CA LEU A 408 -20.94 -5.37 4.79
C LEU A 408 -22.28 -4.68 4.48
N THR A 409 -23.25 -5.44 3.96
CA THR A 409 -24.58 -4.94 3.60
C THR A 409 -25.70 -5.72 4.27
N MET A 410 -26.84 -5.05 4.48
CA MET A 410 -28.06 -5.64 5.05
C MET A 410 -29.24 -5.54 4.08
N LYS A 411 -30.40 -6.08 4.50
CA LYS A 411 -31.65 -6.00 3.72
C LYS A 411 -31.95 -4.56 3.31
N GLY A 412 -32.11 -4.32 2.01
CA GLY A 412 -32.26 -2.99 1.42
C GLY A 412 -30.97 -2.37 0.89
N GLY A 413 -29.84 -3.09 0.91
CA GLY A 413 -28.55 -2.62 0.38
C GLY A 413 -27.79 -1.66 1.30
N VAL A 414 -28.31 -1.41 2.51
CA VAL A 414 -27.71 -0.51 3.49
C VAL A 414 -26.36 -1.07 3.96
N ARG A 415 -25.29 -0.26 3.83
CA ARG A 415 -23.96 -0.57 4.38
C ARG A 415 -23.98 -0.45 5.91
N VAL A 416 -23.32 -1.35 6.61
CA VAL A 416 -23.26 -1.38 8.08
C VAL A 416 -21.87 -1.72 8.60
N ARG A 417 -21.55 -1.22 9.79
CA ARG A 417 -20.37 -1.65 10.56
C ARG A 417 -20.51 -3.10 11.00
N THR A 418 -19.37 -3.76 11.26
CA THR A 418 -19.30 -5.15 11.74
C THR A 418 -20.10 -5.39 13.02
N ASP A 419 -20.04 -4.46 13.98
CA ASP A 419 -20.75 -4.59 15.24
C ASP A 419 -22.26 -4.44 15.09
N GLU A 420 -22.73 -3.53 14.23
CA GLU A 420 -24.15 -3.43 13.87
C GLU A 420 -24.63 -4.65 13.08
N TYR A 421 -23.81 -5.18 12.18
CA TYR A 421 -24.08 -6.43 11.48
C TYR A 421 -24.29 -7.59 12.48
N ILE A 422 -23.34 -7.80 13.41
CA ILE A 422 -23.44 -8.83 14.46
C ILE A 422 -24.70 -8.60 15.32
N LYS A 423 -24.93 -7.40 15.85
CA LYS A 423 -26.12 -7.06 16.67
C LYS A 423 -27.43 -7.38 15.94
N GLN A 424 -27.52 -7.07 14.65
CA GLN A 424 -28.72 -7.31 13.86
C GLN A 424 -28.93 -8.80 13.52
N ARG A 425 -27.86 -9.58 13.26
CA ARG A 425 -27.94 -11.05 13.16
C ARG A 425 -28.36 -11.68 14.48
N ALA A 426 -27.80 -11.18 15.59
CA ALA A 426 -27.99 -11.70 16.93
C ALA A 426 -29.43 -11.65 17.46
N LYS A 427 -30.30 -10.82 16.87
CA LYS A 427 -31.75 -10.81 17.17
C LYS A 427 -32.45 -12.16 16.95
N LYS A 428 -31.82 -13.09 16.21
CA LYS A 428 -32.31 -14.47 16.01
C LYS A 428 -31.81 -15.46 17.07
N TRP A 429 -30.70 -15.14 17.74
CA TRP A 429 -30.00 -16.06 18.63
C TRP A 429 -30.63 -16.05 20.03
N LYS A 430 -30.63 -17.21 20.69
CA LYS A 430 -31.23 -17.40 22.03
C LYS A 430 -30.23 -17.72 23.13
N PHE A 431 -29.00 -18.02 22.75
CA PHE A 431 -27.87 -18.23 23.64
C PHE A 431 -27.22 -16.88 24.01
N PRO A 432 -26.57 -16.75 25.19
CA PRO A 432 -25.84 -15.55 25.56
C PRO A 432 -24.67 -15.31 24.62
N TRP A 433 -24.50 -14.06 24.18
CA TRP A 433 -23.39 -13.66 23.31
C TRP A 433 -22.78 -12.33 23.73
N GLN A 434 -21.52 -12.09 23.38
CA GLN A 434 -20.80 -10.85 23.65
C GLN A 434 -19.75 -10.53 22.58
N ILE A 435 -19.28 -9.29 22.55
CA ILE A 435 -18.06 -8.88 21.84
C ILE A 435 -17.05 -8.46 22.91
N LEU A 436 -15.90 -9.14 22.96
CA LEU A 436 -14.78 -8.75 23.82
C LEU A 436 -13.73 -8.01 23.00
N LYS A 437 -13.56 -6.74 23.36
CA LYS A 437 -12.57 -5.80 22.81
C LYS A 437 -11.41 -5.68 23.80
N ASP A 438 -10.41 -4.87 23.44
CA ASP A 438 -9.46 -4.27 24.39
C ASP A 438 -8.60 -5.27 25.20
N MET A 439 -8.40 -6.47 24.66
CA MET A 439 -7.40 -7.43 25.15
C MET A 439 -6.11 -7.34 24.34
N ASP A 440 -4.95 -7.32 25.02
CA ASP A 440 -3.66 -7.57 24.37
C ASP A 440 -3.54 -9.03 23.88
N THR A 441 -2.48 -9.34 23.13
CA THR A 441 -2.25 -10.68 22.57
C THR A 441 -2.19 -11.76 23.65
N GLN A 442 -1.50 -11.51 24.77
CA GLN A 442 -1.32 -12.51 25.81
C GLN A 442 -2.65 -12.78 26.55
N ALA A 443 -3.40 -11.73 26.87
CA ALA A 443 -4.72 -11.80 27.48
C ALA A 443 -5.73 -12.57 26.61
N ARG A 444 -5.68 -12.45 25.28
CA ARG A 444 -6.52 -13.24 24.35
C ARG A 444 -6.26 -14.75 24.46
N PHE A 445 -5.00 -15.15 24.52
CA PHE A 445 -4.64 -16.57 24.64
C PHE A 445 -4.88 -17.11 26.06
N ASP A 446 -4.64 -16.31 27.10
CA ASP A 446 -5.00 -16.65 28.49
C ASP A 446 -6.52 -16.76 28.67
N TYR A 447 -7.31 -15.96 27.95
CA TYR A 447 -8.76 -16.15 27.84
C TYR A 447 -9.09 -17.52 27.23
N LEU A 448 -8.59 -17.84 26.03
CA LEU A 448 -8.88 -19.10 25.34
C LEU A 448 -8.46 -20.35 26.13
N ALA A 449 -7.35 -20.28 26.88
CA ALA A 449 -6.83 -21.39 27.68
C ALA A 449 -7.69 -21.75 28.92
N GLY A 450 -8.78 -21.01 29.18
CA GLY A 450 -9.66 -21.14 30.37
C GLY A 450 -10.57 -22.37 30.42
N GLY A 451 -10.09 -23.55 30.00
CA GLY A 451 -10.65 -24.86 30.34
C GLY A 451 -11.89 -25.33 29.56
N ASN A 452 -12.83 -24.46 29.20
CA ASN A 452 -14.14 -24.85 28.60
C ASN A 452 -14.47 -24.12 27.28
N ARG A 453 -13.45 -23.68 26.53
CA ARG A 453 -13.60 -22.81 25.35
C ARG A 453 -13.17 -23.50 24.06
N LEU A 454 -13.89 -23.24 22.97
CA LEU A 454 -13.55 -23.66 21.62
C LEU A 454 -13.23 -22.43 20.76
N ALA A 455 -11.99 -22.34 20.26
CA ALA A 455 -11.64 -21.36 19.25
C ALA A 455 -12.24 -21.78 17.89
N VAL A 456 -13.03 -20.91 17.27
CA VAL A 456 -13.60 -21.13 15.94
C VAL A 456 -12.91 -20.18 14.95
N LEU A 457 -12.26 -20.76 13.94
CA LEU A 457 -11.47 -20.04 12.94
C LEU A 457 -12.02 -20.32 11.52
N PRO A 458 -13.17 -19.72 11.16
CA PRO A 458 -13.93 -20.10 9.97
C PRO A 458 -13.48 -19.33 8.72
N SER A 459 -12.17 -19.17 8.51
CA SER A 459 -11.64 -18.40 7.37
C SER A 459 -12.10 -18.99 6.03
N LEU A 460 -12.35 -18.13 5.04
CA LEU A 460 -12.65 -18.53 3.66
C LEU A 460 -11.39 -18.88 2.87
N MET A 461 -10.25 -18.29 3.23
CA MET A 461 -8.94 -18.62 2.68
C MET A 461 -7.81 -18.23 3.63
N GLU A 462 -6.76 -19.05 3.74
CA GLU A 462 -5.52 -18.77 4.47
C GLU A 462 -4.29 -19.27 3.70
N ASN A 463 -3.13 -18.67 3.97
CA ASN A 463 -1.84 -19.25 3.60
C ASN A 463 -1.39 -20.19 4.73
N SER A 464 -0.69 -19.65 5.73
CA SER A 464 -0.19 -20.38 6.89
C SER A 464 -0.54 -19.59 8.15
N ALA A 465 -1.70 -19.88 8.73
CA ALA A 465 -2.33 -19.04 9.75
C ALA A 465 -1.69 -19.22 11.15
N TYR A 466 -1.02 -18.17 11.65
CA TYR A 466 -0.48 -18.14 13.01
C TYR A 466 -1.50 -18.51 14.08
N THR A 467 -2.71 -17.96 14.02
CA THR A 467 -3.76 -18.22 15.04
C THR A 467 -4.14 -19.70 15.14
N VAL A 468 -4.05 -20.46 14.05
CA VAL A 468 -4.22 -21.93 14.06
C VAL A 468 -3.02 -22.59 14.71
N LEU A 469 -1.80 -22.25 14.29
CA LEU A 469 -0.56 -22.85 14.81
C LEU A 469 -0.34 -22.55 16.31
N GLU A 470 -0.65 -21.33 16.76
CA GLU A 470 -0.59 -20.89 18.15
C GLU A 470 -1.57 -21.69 19.02
N CYS A 471 -2.82 -21.87 18.56
CA CYS A 471 -3.80 -22.69 19.27
C CYS A 471 -3.36 -24.16 19.37
N LEU A 472 -2.84 -24.75 18.27
CA LEU A 472 -2.33 -26.13 18.27
C LEU A 472 -1.16 -26.32 19.25
N VAL A 473 -0.21 -25.38 19.29
CA VAL A 473 0.98 -25.46 20.16
C VAL A 473 0.64 -25.21 21.63
N MET A 474 -0.29 -24.30 21.92
CA MET A 474 -0.76 -24.02 23.28
C MET A 474 -1.80 -25.03 23.80
N GLY A 475 -2.20 -26.02 22.97
CA GLY A 475 -3.19 -27.04 23.33
C GLY A 475 -4.62 -26.50 23.46
N ILE A 476 -4.95 -25.40 22.78
CA ILE A 476 -6.29 -24.79 22.80
C ILE A 476 -7.23 -25.60 21.89
N PRO A 477 -8.41 -26.05 22.38
CA PRO A 477 -9.40 -26.70 21.54
C PRO A 477 -9.86 -25.75 20.41
N LEU A 478 -9.85 -26.24 19.16
CA LEU A 478 -10.19 -25.42 18.00
C LEU A 478 -10.98 -26.19 16.93
N VAL A 479 -11.76 -25.45 16.15
CA VAL A 479 -12.28 -25.86 14.83
C VAL A 479 -11.89 -24.80 13.81
N ALA A 480 -11.36 -25.21 12.67
CA ALA A 480 -10.96 -24.33 11.58
C ALA A 480 -11.56 -24.79 10.23
N SER A 481 -11.58 -23.86 9.27
CA SER A 481 -11.86 -24.19 7.87
C SER A 481 -10.70 -24.96 7.24
N ASP A 482 -11.00 -25.99 6.47
CA ASP A 482 -10.04 -26.70 5.61
C ASP A 482 -9.82 -25.91 4.31
N VAL A 483 -9.04 -24.84 4.41
CA VAL A 483 -8.76 -23.92 3.29
C VAL A 483 -7.28 -23.57 3.20
N GLY A 484 -6.79 -23.50 1.96
CA GLY A 484 -5.39 -23.20 1.66
C GLY A 484 -4.41 -24.10 2.43
N GLY A 485 -3.37 -23.52 3.01
CA GLY A 485 -2.34 -24.26 3.76
C GLY A 485 -2.74 -24.66 5.18
N THR A 486 -4.01 -24.53 5.59
CA THR A 486 -4.44 -24.82 6.98
C THR A 486 -4.23 -26.29 7.36
N SER A 487 -4.51 -27.23 6.45
CA SER A 487 -4.26 -28.67 6.68
C SER A 487 -2.78 -29.04 6.75
N GLU A 488 -1.88 -28.18 6.24
CA GLU A 488 -0.43 -28.38 6.36
C GLU A 488 0.07 -28.16 7.80
N LEU A 489 -0.69 -27.44 8.63
CA LEU A 489 -0.38 -27.12 10.03
C LEU A 489 -0.83 -28.18 11.03
N VAL A 490 -1.78 -29.04 10.65
CA VAL A 490 -2.45 -30.00 11.56
C VAL A 490 -1.82 -31.39 11.43
N HIS A 491 -1.72 -32.13 12.54
CA HIS A 491 -1.29 -33.53 12.49
C HIS A 491 -2.31 -34.38 11.69
N PRO A 492 -1.89 -35.26 10.75
CA PRO A 492 -2.80 -36.00 9.87
C PRO A 492 -3.98 -36.69 10.57
N ASP A 493 -3.76 -37.44 11.66
CA ASP A 493 -4.84 -38.11 12.40
C ASP A 493 -5.84 -37.17 13.10
N ASP A 494 -5.51 -35.88 13.24
CA ASP A 494 -6.37 -34.88 13.88
C ASP A 494 -7.17 -34.03 12.87
N THR A 495 -6.87 -34.08 11.57
CA THR A 495 -7.50 -33.25 10.54
C THR A 495 -9.02 -33.40 10.53
N GLY A 496 -9.52 -34.63 10.40
CA GLY A 496 -10.96 -34.93 10.42
C GLY A 496 -11.67 -34.63 11.76
N ARG A 497 -10.94 -34.32 12.83
CA ARG A 497 -11.52 -33.91 14.13
C ARG A 497 -11.70 -32.39 14.25
N ILE A 498 -10.93 -31.58 13.53
CA ILE A 498 -10.91 -30.11 13.72
C ILE A 498 -11.01 -29.29 12.43
N LEU A 499 -10.80 -29.87 11.25
CA LEU A 499 -10.93 -29.22 9.96
C LEU A 499 -12.28 -29.53 9.33
N THR A 500 -12.88 -28.53 8.70
CA THR A 500 -14.21 -28.61 8.10
C THR A 500 -14.30 -27.76 6.84
N GLU A 501 -15.12 -28.15 5.86
CA GLU A 501 -15.38 -27.27 4.71
C GLU A 501 -15.89 -25.89 5.17
N PRO A 502 -15.50 -24.79 4.50
CA PRO A 502 -15.85 -23.41 4.86
C PRO A 502 -17.31 -23.06 4.49
N THR A 503 -18.27 -23.89 4.90
CA THR A 503 -19.70 -23.64 4.69
C THR A 503 -20.49 -23.84 5.99
N PRO A 504 -21.64 -23.18 6.17
CA PRO A 504 -22.29 -23.16 7.49
C PRO A 504 -22.80 -24.53 7.97
N LYS A 505 -23.13 -25.46 7.06
CA LYS A 505 -23.71 -26.77 7.42
C LYS A 505 -22.68 -27.74 8.03
N PRO A 506 -21.51 -28.01 7.41
CA PRO A 506 -20.45 -28.84 8.00
C PRO A 506 -19.92 -28.25 9.31
N LEU A 507 -19.67 -26.94 9.37
CA LEU A 507 -19.28 -26.25 10.59
C LEU A 507 -20.31 -26.45 11.72
N ALA A 508 -21.60 -26.25 11.44
CA ALA A 508 -22.67 -26.45 12.43
C ALA A 508 -22.81 -27.91 12.85
N LYS A 509 -22.57 -28.87 11.95
CA LYS A 509 -22.55 -30.31 12.29
C LYS A 509 -21.40 -30.61 13.25
N ARG A 510 -20.17 -30.20 12.91
CA ARG A 510 -18.97 -30.46 13.71
C ARG A 510 -19.04 -29.82 15.09
N ILE A 511 -19.57 -28.60 15.18
CA ILE A 511 -19.77 -27.93 16.48
C ILE A 511 -20.81 -28.67 17.34
N ARG A 512 -21.92 -29.17 16.78
CA ARG A 512 -22.87 -30.01 17.56
C ARG A 512 -22.25 -31.30 18.07
N GLU A 513 -21.42 -31.96 17.25
CA GLU A 513 -20.66 -33.15 17.68
C GLU A 513 -19.76 -32.82 18.88
N ILE A 514 -18.96 -31.74 18.77
CA ILE A 514 -18.06 -31.27 19.84
C ILE A 514 -18.80 -30.83 21.10
N LEU A 515 -19.98 -30.22 20.99
CA LEU A 515 -20.80 -29.84 22.15
C LEU A 515 -21.42 -31.06 22.87
N ARG A 516 -21.58 -32.19 22.18
CA ARG A 516 -22.12 -33.45 22.75
C ARG A 516 -21.04 -34.37 23.30
N GLU A 517 -19.90 -34.46 22.61
CA GLU A 517 -18.82 -35.42 22.88
C GLU A 517 -17.62 -34.78 23.60
N GLY A 518 -17.47 -33.46 23.51
CA GLY A 518 -16.24 -32.75 23.87
C GLY A 518 -15.25 -32.67 22.71
N LEU A 519 -14.10 -32.05 22.97
CA LEU A 519 -12.97 -32.06 22.03
C LEU A 519 -11.64 -32.14 22.78
N ARG A 520 -10.91 -33.24 22.59
CA ARG A 520 -9.47 -33.28 22.89
C ARG A 520 -8.71 -32.38 21.91
N PRO A 521 -7.83 -31.46 22.38
CA PRO A 521 -7.01 -30.60 21.51
C PRO A 521 -6.27 -31.36 20.40
N ALA A 522 -6.12 -30.71 19.24
CA ALA A 522 -5.42 -31.27 18.09
C ALA A 522 -3.91 -30.99 18.17
N ARG A 523 -3.10 -31.90 17.62
CA ARG A 523 -1.64 -31.73 17.60
C ARG A 523 -1.20 -30.88 16.41
N PRO A 524 -0.18 -30.01 16.57
CA PRO A 524 0.47 -29.37 15.44
C PRO A 524 1.21 -30.42 14.61
N ARG A 525 1.33 -30.18 13.30
CA ARG A 525 2.23 -30.95 12.43
C ARG A 525 3.67 -30.59 12.81
N VAL A 526 4.35 -31.52 13.47
CA VAL A 526 5.69 -31.25 14.01
C VAL A 526 6.71 -31.12 12.87
N PHE A 527 7.22 -29.92 12.70
CA PHE A 527 8.47 -29.66 11.98
C PHE A 527 9.61 -29.68 13.00
N VAL A 528 10.56 -30.60 12.82
CA VAL A 528 11.62 -30.84 13.82
C VAL A 528 12.68 -29.76 13.74
N ASN A 529 12.93 -29.06 14.86
CA ASN A 529 14.00 -28.06 15.02
C ASN A 529 13.96 -26.86 14.03
N VAL A 530 12.77 -26.35 13.65
CA VAL A 530 12.61 -25.23 12.68
C VAL A 530 13.60 -24.07 12.94
N ASP A 531 13.70 -23.61 14.18
CA ASP A 531 14.59 -22.52 14.59
C ASP A 531 16.07 -22.81 14.27
N LYS A 532 16.53 -24.06 14.47
CA LYS A 532 17.89 -24.48 14.13
C LYS A 532 18.06 -24.60 12.61
N THR A 533 17.03 -25.06 11.90
CA THR A 533 17.02 -25.17 10.43
C THR A 533 17.27 -23.80 9.79
N TRP A 534 16.57 -22.78 10.26
CA TRP A 534 16.78 -21.39 9.84
C TRP A 534 18.22 -20.91 10.15
N VAL A 535 18.73 -21.15 11.35
CA VAL A 535 20.08 -20.74 11.77
C VAL A 535 21.17 -21.41 10.91
N VAL A 536 21.10 -22.73 10.72
CA VAL A 536 22.03 -23.49 9.86
C VAL A 536 22.01 -22.96 8.42
N TRP A 537 20.82 -22.74 7.86
CA TRP A 537 20.70 -22.23 6.49
C TRP A 537 21.37 -20.85 6.34
N HIS A 538 21.24 -19.96 7.33
CA HIS A 538 21.93 -18.66 7.32
C HIS A 538 23.45 -18.79 7.39
N HIS A 539 24.00 -19.69 8.22
CA HIS A 539 25.44 -19.97 8.22
C HIS A 539 25.94 -20.45 6.85
N MET A 540 25.17 -21.32 6.18
CA MET A 540 25.52 -21.83 4.84
C MET A 540 25.47 -20.72 3.77
N LEU A 541 24.46 -19.85 3.79
CA LEU A 541 24.39 -18.69 2.89
C LEU A 541 25.63 -17.78 3.06
N MET A 542 26.10 -17.58 4.29
CA MET A 542 27.29 -16.77 4.58
C MET A 542 28.59 -17.42 4.09
N ASN A 543 28.74 -18.74 4.24
CA ASN A 543 29.88 -19.46 3.65
C ASN A 543 29.90 -19.33 2.12
N GLN A 544 28.73 -19.48 1.49
CA GLN A 544 28.58 -19.34 0.03
C GLN A 544 28.83 -17.90 -0.45
N ALA A 545 28.42 -16.87 0.31
CA ALA A 545 28.69 -15.47 0.00
C ALA A 545 30.20 -15.17 0.02
N LYS A 546 30.90 -15.65 1.06
CA LYS A 546 32.36 -15.49 1.25
C LYS A 546 33.17 -16.25 0.18
N ALA A 547 32.69 -17.42 -0.26
CA ALA A 547 33.30 -18.14 -1.38
C ALA A 547 33.08 -17.40 -2.72
N SER A 548 31.86 -16.89 -2.95
CA SER A 548 31.49 -16.19 -4.19
C SER A 548 32.24 -14.87 -4.38
N SER A 549 32.48 -14.12 -3.30
CA SER A 549 33.26 -12.86 -3.37
C SER A 549 34.70 -13.07 -3.81
N THR A 550 35.28 -14.25 -3.56
CA THR A 550 36.63 -14.60 -4.00
C THR A 550 36.67 -15.00 -5.49
N ALA A 551 35.57 -15.54 -6.03
CA ALA A 551 35.44 -15.92 -7.44
C ALA A 551 35.01 -14.76 -8.36
N MET A 552 34.23 -13.81 -7.85
CA MET A 552 33.66 -12.68 -8.63
C MET A 552 34.67 -11.59 -9.02
N ALA A 553 35.96 -11.71 -8.64
CA ALA A 553 37.01 -10.74 -8.98
C ALA A 553 37.34 -10.66 -10.49
N THR A 554 36.71 -11.48 -11.33
CA THR A 554 36.88 -11.43 -12.79
C THR A 554 35.69 -10.68 -13.42
N LEU A 555 35.77 -9.34 -13.46
CA LEU A 555 34.86 -8.55 -14.30
C LEU A 555 35.04 -9.02 -15.75
N GLN A 556 33.97 -9.53 -16.35
CA GLN A 556 33.99 -10.00 -17.72
C GLN A 556 34.07 -8.77 -18.64
N GLN A 557 35.28 -8.46 -19.12
CA GLN A 557 35.49 -7.38 -20.09
C GLN A 557 34.79 -7.76 -21.40
N TYR A 558 33.68 -7.09 -21.68
CA TYR A 558 33.01 -7.15 -22.98
C TYR A 558 33.70 -6.18 -23.95
N GLU A 559 33.72 -6.50 -25.24
CA GLU A 559 34.14 -5.53 -26.26
C GLU A 559 33.12 -4.39 -26.31
N GLU A 560 33.60 -3.15 -26.18
CA GLU A 560 32.74 -1.96 -26.18
C GLU A 560 32.13 -1.71 -27.57
N PRO A 561 30.79 -1.81 -27.75
CA PRO A 561 30.12 -1.53 -29.02
C PRO A 561 30.15 -0.04 -29.35
N LEU A 562 30.06 0.30 -30.63
CA LEU A 562 29.78 1.67 -31.07
C LEU A 562 28.35 2.05 -30.69
N VAL A 563 28.18 3.20 -30.02
CA VAL A 563 26.89 3.80 -29.68
C VAL A 563 26.69 5.06 -30.53
N SER A 564 25.57 5.12 -31.26
CA SER A 564 25.16 6.32 -31.99
C SER A 564 24.18 7.12 -31.13
N VAL A 565 24.58 8.29 -30.64
CA VAL A 565 23.73 9.24 -29.91
C VAL A 565 23.02 10.13 -30.93
N ILE A 566 21.69 10.05 -30.96
CA ILE A 566 20.82 10.84 -31.84
C ILE A 566 20.23 11.99 -31.04
N ILE A 567 20.57 13.21 -31.45
CA ILE A 567 20.03 14.44 -30.86
C ILE A 567 19.14 15.11 -31.91
N VAL A 568 17.90 15.42 -31.53
CA VAL A 568 17.00 16.24 -32.34
C VAL A 568 16.93 17.63 -31.74
N THR A 569 17.01 18.65 -32.58
CA THR A 569 16.95 20.05 -32.14
C THR A 569 15.97 20.88 -32.97
N TYR A 570 15.33 21.83 -32.30
CA TYR A 570 14.53 22.87 -32.92
C TYR A 570 14.61 24.13 -32.07
N ASN A 571 15.28 25.17 -32.58
CA ASN A 571 15.34 26.51 -31.97
C ASN A 571 15.91 26.60 -30.52
N ASN A 572 16.65 25.60 -30.01
CA ASN A 572 17.24 25.62 -28.65
C ASN A 572 18.81 25.61 -28.63
N PRO A 573 19.52 26.55 -29.29
CA PRO A 573 20.99 26.48 -29.43
C PRO A 573 21.74 26.47 -28.09
N GLY A 574 21.24 27.20 -27.09
CA GLY A 574 21.85 27.27 -25.76
C GLY A 574 21.80 25.94 -24.99
N PHE A 575 20.73 25.16 -25.17
CA PHE A 575 20.59 23.85 -24.53
C PHE A 575 21.32 22.76 -25.31
N LEU A 576 21.21 22.76 -26.65
CA LEU A 576 21.95 21.85 -27.52
C LEU A 576 23.46 21.85 -27.21
N LYS A 577 24.02 23.03 -26.92
CA LYS A 577 25.41 23.18 -26.47
C LYS A 577 25.72 22.42 -25.18
N GLN A 578 24.81 22.45 -24.20
CA GLN A 578 24.94 21.73 -22.93
C GLN A 578 24.76 20.22 -23.10
N ALA A 579 23.79 19.79 -23.93
CA ALA A 579 23.61 18.38 -24.27
C ALA A 579 24.88 17.80 -24.92
N LEU A 580 25.43 18.48 -25.94
CA LEU A 580 26.68 18.08 -26.60
C LEU A 580 27.88 18.08 -25.64
N GLN A 581 27.97 19.05 -24.72
CA GLN A 581 28.98 19.06 -23.66
C GLN A 581 28.86 17.79 -22.78
N SER A 582 27.66 17.45 -22.32
CA SER A 582 27.42 16.30 -21.43
C SER A 582 27.77 14.94 -22.06
N ILE A 583 27.69 14.83 -23.40
CA ILE A 583 28.16 13.66 -24.15
C ILE A 583 29.70 13.62 -24.23
N SER A 584 30.36 14.77 -24.37
CA SER A 584 31.83 14.85 -24.34
C SER A 584 32.43 14.56 -22.96
N GLU A 585 31.62 14.64 -21.90
CA GLU A 585 31.97 14.34 -20.51
C GLU A 585 31.72 12.86 -20.11
N GLN A 586 31.28 12.01 -21.04
CA GLN A 586 31.04 10.59 -20.77
C GLN A 586 32.34 9.81 -20.49
N GLU A 587 32.31 8.96 -19.46
CA GLU A 587 33.38 8.01 -19.11
C GLU A 587 33.54 6.87 -20.12
N TYR A 588 32.53 6.64 -20.97
CA TYR A 588 32.60 5.67 -22.06
C TYR A 588 33.64 6.10 -23.10
N ALA A 589 34.31 5.13 -23.75
CA ALA A 589 35.36 5.43 -24.70
C ALA A 589 34.88 6.36 -25.82
N GLN A 590 35.41 7.58 -25.88
CA GLN A 590 34.97 8.62 -26.82
C GLN A 590 35.12 8.20 -28.30
N SER A 591 36.03 7.27 -28.61
CA SER A 591 36.18 6.65 -29.94
C SER A 591 35.06 5.64 -30.30
N LYS A 592 34.20 5.29 -29.33
CA LYS A 592 33.03 4.41 -29.45
C LYS A 592 31.71 5.20 -29.35
N ILE A 593 31.77 6.54 -29.47
CA ILE A 593 30.60 7.43 -29.53
C ILE A 593 30.55 8.09 -30.92
N GLU A 594 29.41 7.91 -31.60
CA GLU A 594 29.04 8.67 -32.79
C GLU A 594 27.89 9.61 -32.43
N ILE A 595 27.93 10.88 -32.84
CA ILE A 595 26.76 11.77 -32.72
C ILE A 595 26.09 11.93 -34.09
N VAL A 596 24.76 11.85 -34.10
CA VAL A 596 23.89 12.18 -35.24
C VAL A 596 22.95 13.30 -34.81
N LEU A 597 23.21 14.52 -35.28
CA LEU A 597 22.39 15.70 -35.00
C LEU A 597 21.39 15.92 -36.14
N VAL A 598 20.12 16.08 -35.81
CA VAL A 598 19.04 16.38 -36.75
C VAL A 598 18.35 17.69 -36.36
N ASP A 599 18.42 18.68 -37.24
CA ASP A 599 17.62 19.91 -37.16
C ASP A 599 16.23 19.69 -37.77
N ASP A 600 15.17 19.82 -36.97
CA ASP A 600 13.76 19.72 -37.41
C ASP A 600 13.23 21.09 -37.89
N GLY A 601 14.05 21.78 -38.69
CA GLY A 601 13.71 23.03 -39.38
C GLY A 601 13.85 24.30 -38.54
N SER A 602 14.93 24.47 -37.78
CA SER A 602 15.16 25.68 -36.96
C SER A 602 15.09 26.99 -37.77
N THR A 603 14.39 27.97 -37.21
CA THR A 603 14.08 29.27 -37.81
C THR A 603 14.71 30.47 -37.09
N LEU A 604 15.18 30.30 -35.85
CA LEU A 604 15.87 31.37 -35.12
C LEU A 604 17.27 31.63 -35.72
N PRO A 605 17.66 32.89 -35.98
CA PRO A 605 18.97 33.21 -36.56
C PRO A 605 20.16 32.71 -35.74
N GLU A 606 20.05 32.74 -34.42
CA GLU A 606 21.07 32.20 -33.49
C GLU A 606 21.21 30.68 -33.58
N ALA A 607 20.09 29.96 -33.76
CA ALA A 607 20.09 28.52 -33.95
C ALA A 607 20.76 28.14 -35.27
N GLN A 608 20.36 28.79 -36.37
CA GLN A 608 20.94 28.58 -37.70
C GLN A 608 22.45 28.90 -37.74
N ALA A 609 22.88 29.98 -37.07
CA ALA A 609 24.28 30.35 -36.96
C ALA A 609 25.09 29.29 -36.19
N TYR A 610 24.57 28.76 -35.08
CA TYR A 610 25.24 27.72 -34.30
C TYR A 610 25.29 26.36 -35.02
N LEU A 611 24.17 25.95 -35.63
CA LEU A 611 24.09 24.70 -36.40
C LEU A 611 25.06 24.67 -37.59
N LYS A 612 25.30 25.81 -38.25
CA LYS A 612 26.33 25.91 -39.29
C LYS A 612 27.74 25.63 -38.76
N VAL A 613 28.09 26.16 -37.59
CA VAL A 613 29.41 25.89 -36.97
C VAL A 613 29.51 24.41 -36.56
N LEU A 614 28.43 23.85 -36.01
CA LEU A 614 28.38 22.44 -35.65
C LEU A 614 28.50 21.50 -36.85
N SER A 615 27.91 21.82 -38.01
CA SER A 615 28.01 20.94 -39.19
C SER A 615 29.45 20.78 -39.68
N GLU A 616 30.23 21.88 -39.69
CA GLU A 616 31.67 21.88 -40.02
C GLU A 616 32.52 21.15 -38.96
N GLU A 617 32.12 21.17 -37.68
CA GLU A 617 32.77 20.38 -36.63
C GLU A 617 32.45 18.88 -36.74
N PHE A 618 31.20 18.53 -37.01
CA PHE A 618 30.74 17.16 -37.12
C PHE A 618 31.38 16.45 -38.30
N GLU A 619 31.49 17.11 -39.45
CA GLU A 619 32.21 16.57 -40.63
C GLU A 619 33.68 16.25 -40.29
N ARG A 620 34.39 17.15 -39.59
CA ARG A 620 35.77 16.91 -39.14
C ARG A 620 35.90 15.76 -38.13
N LYS A 621 34.86 15.50 -37.33
CA LYS A 621 34.80 14.37 -36.37
C LYS A 621 34.32 13.06 -37.01
N GLY A 622 33.85 13.06 -38.26
CA GLY A 622 33.18 11.90 -38.88
C GLY A 622 31.77 11.62 -38.35
N TRP A 623 31.20 12.58 -37.61
CA TRP A 623 29.83 12.58 -37.09
C TRP A 623 28.85 13.11 -38.16
N THR A 624 27.54 12.97 -37.92
CA THR A 624 26.52 13.28 -38.93
C THR A 624 25.64 14.47 -38.52
N TYR A 625 25.52 15.46 -39.39
CA TYR A 625 24.51 16.51 -39.31
C TYR A 625 23.47 16.36 -40.44
N ARG A 626 22.18 16.51 -40.13
CA ARG A 626 21.08 16.53 -41.09
C ARG A 626 20.07 17.61 -40.74
N GLN A 627 19.35 18.07 -41.77
CA GLN A 627 18.26 19.01 -41.65
C GLN A 627 17.06 18.46 -42.41
N GLN A 628 15.86 18.70 -41.90
CA GLN A 628 14.59 18.45 -42.58
C GLN A 628 13.63 19.63 -42.40
N ASP A 629 12.55 19.67 -43.19
CA ASP A 629 11.40 20.51 -42.85
C ASP A 629 10.79 20.02 -41.53
N ASN A 630 10.19 20.92 -40.73
CA ASN A 630 9.60 20.56 -39.45
C ASN A 630 8.49 19.51 -39.62
N ARG A 631 8.79 18.28 -39.20
CA ARG A 631 7.88 17.11 -39.27
C ARG A 631 7.66 16.47 -37.91
N GLY A 632 8.15 17.10 -36.84
CA GLY A 632 8.01 16.65 -35.47
C GLY A 632 9.10 15.64 -35.07
N PRO A 633 9.30 15.48 -33.75
CA PRO A 633 10.47 14.80 -33.20
C PRO A 633 10.52 13.31 -33.57
N GLY A 634 9.39 12.62 -33.71
CA GLY A 634 9.35 11.22 -34.17
C GLY A 634 9.97 11.02 -35.56
N ALA A 635 9.64 11.89 -36.53
CA ALA A 635 10.20 11.85 -37.87
C ALA A 635 11.69 12.20 -37.89
N ALA A 636 12.10 13.22 -37.12
CA ALA A 636 13.51 13.60 -36.98
C ALA A 636 14.37 12.51 -36.33
N ARG A 637 13.86 11.83 -35.29
CA ARG A 637 14.53 10.68 -34.65
C ARG A 637 14.65 9.49 -35.61
N ASN A 638 13.61 9.21 -36.40
CA ASN A 638 13.67 8.19 -37.47
C ASN A 638 14.73 8.53 -38.53
N LEU A 639 14.81 9.79 -38.97
CA LEU A 639 15.83 10.25 -39.92
C LEU A 639 17.25 10.06 -39.36
N GLY A 640 17.47 10.45 -38.10
CA GLY A 640 18.76 10.24 -37.42
C GLY A 640 19.14 8.77 -37.32
N ALA A 641 18.18 7.90 -36.99
CA ALA A 641 18.40 6.46 -36.87
C ALA A 641 18.80 5.81 -38.21
N GLY A 642 18.31 6.36 -39.33
CA GLY A 642 18.72 5.94 -40.67
C GLY A 642 20.20 6.19 -41.00
N PHE A 643 20.87 7.13 -40.30
CA PHE A 643 22.30 7.41 -40.47
C PHE A 643 23.20 6.79 -39.38
N ALA A 644 22.61 6.21 -38.33
CA ALA A 644 23.35 5.63 -37.21
C ALA A 644 24.14 4.37 -37.60
N LYS A 645 25.44 4.34 -37.27
CA LYS A 645 26.36 3.24 -37.55
C LYS A 645 26.50 2.24 -36.39
N GLY A 646 26.15 2.65 -35.16
CA GLY A 646 26.32 1.87 -33.93
C GLY A 646 25.57 0.54 -33.88
N GLU A 647 25.97 -0.34 -32.96
CA GLU A 647 25.15 -1.49 -32.59
C GLU A 647 23.92 -1.04 -31.80
N PHE A 648 24.14 -0.03 -30.95
CA PHE A 648 23.12 0.66 -30.17
C PHE A 648 22.90 2.07 -30.70
N ILE A 649 21.65 2.49 -30.61
CA ILE A 649 21.20 3.86 -30.81
C ILE A 649 20.74 4.36 -29.45
N MET A 650 21.26 5.50 -29.00
CA MET A 650 20.72 6.24 -27.86
C MET A 650 20.03 7.48 -28.39
N PHE A 651 18.77 7.70 -28.04
CA PHE A 651 18.11 8.98 -28.31
C PHE A 651 18.34 9.90 -27.11
N MET A 652 18.52 11.20 -27.35
CA MET A 652 18.65 12.22 -26.31
C MET A 652 18.04 13.54 -26.81
N ASP A 653 17.22 14.18 -25.99
CA ASP A 653 16.63 15.49 -26.32
C ASP A 653 17.61 16.64 -26.04
N ASP A 654 17.48 17.74 -26.79
CA ASP A 654 18.45 18.85 -26.78
C ASP A 654 18.49 19.69 -25.49
N ASP A 655 17.58 19.45 -24.55
CA ASP A 655 17.50 20.11 -23.25
C ASP A 655 17.85 19.24 -22.02
N ASN A 656 18.04 17.94 -22.22
CA ASN A 656 18.56 17.01 -21.22
C ASN A 656 20.08 17.17 -21.01
N TYR A 657 20.58 16.69 -19.87
CA TYR A 657 22.03 16.65 -19.57
C TYR A 657 22.43 15.25 -19.10
N ALA A 658 23.23 14.56 -19.91
CA ALA A 658 23.73 13.22 -19.61
C ALA A 658 24.69 13.26 -18.41
N LYS A 659 24.57 12.34 -17.44
CA LYS A 659 25.61 12.22 -16.39
C LYS A 659 26.72 11.31 -16.90
N ALA A 660 27.95 11.51 -16.40
CA ALA A 660 29.17 10.92 -16.94
C ALA A 660 29.16 9.38 -17.14
N ARG A 661 28.29 8.64 -16.44
CA ARG A 661 28.18 7.18 -16.49
C ARG A 661 26.98 6.65 -17.28
N GLU A 662 26.24 7.48 -17.98
CA GLU A 662 25.01 7.07 -18.69
C GLU A 662 25.29 6.01 -19.75
N ILE A 663 26.15 6.31 -20.73
CA ILE A 663 26.43 5.38 -21.85
C ILE A 663 27.13 4.11 -21.33
N SER A 664 28.07 4.24 -20.39
CA SER A 664 28.82 3.09 -19.87
C SER A 664 27.94 2.15 -19.02
N THR A 665 27.04 2.68 -18.18
CA THR A 665 26.06 1.86 -17.46
C THR A 665 25.04 1.23 -18.42
N PHE A 666 24.51 1.98 -19.38
CA PHE A 666 23.63 1.45 -20.43
C PHE A 666 24.27 0.28 -21.20
N VAL A 667 25.49 0.43 -21.69
CA VAL A 667 26.21 -0.65 -22.40
C VAL A 667 26.46 -1.85 -21.49
N SER A 668 26.96 -1.63 -20.27
CA SER A 668 27.25 -2.70 -19.30
C SER A 668 26.01 -3.57 -19.02
N VAL A 669 24.86 -2.92 -18.73
CA VAL A 669 23.60 -3.62 -18.46
C VAL A 669 23.06 -4.30 -19.72
N ALA A 670 23.19 -3.68 -20.89
CA ALA A 670 22.73 -4.26 -22.16
C ALA A 670 23.50 -5.53 -22.54
N MET A 671 24.80 -5.58 -22.24
CA MET A 671 25.65 -6.75 -22.50
C MET A 671 25.46 -7.83 -21.44
N HIS A 672 25.43 -7.48 -20.15
CA HIS A 672 25.23 -8.44 -19.06
C HIS A 672 23.84 -9.10 -19.13
N THR A 673 22.78 -8.30 -19.25
CA THR A 673 21.40 -8.82 -19.25
C THR A 673 20.92 -9.28 -20.61
N LYS A 674 21.62 -8.94 -21.70
CA LYS A 674 21.14 -9.09 -23.09
C LYS A 674 19.85 -8.30 -23.36
N ALA A 675 19.72 -7.11 -22.78
CA ALA A 675 18.60 -6.22 -23.05
C ALA A 675 18.62 -5.71 -24.50
N ASP A 676 17.43 -5.46 -25.05
CA ASP A 676 17.19 -4.88 -26.38
C ASP A 676 16.88 -3.38 -26.30
N VAL A 677 16.20 -2.96 -25.22
CA VAL A 677 15.80 -1.58 -24.92
C VAL A 677 16.20 -1.29 -23.47
N LEU A 678 16.77 -0.11 -23.23
CA LEU A 678 17.22 0.33 -21.93
C LEU A 678 16.73 1.75 -21.66
N THR A 679 16.13 1.90 -20.48
CA THR A 679 15.63 3.16 -19.93
C THR A 679 16.21 3.31 -18.51
N CYS A 680 16.05 4.45 -17.86
CA CYS A 680 16.51 4.61 -16.48
C CYS A 680 15.64 5.58 -15.67
N THR A 681 15.87 5.58 -14.35
CA THR A 681 15.52 6.70 -13.47
C THR A 681 16.10 8.01 -14.05
N ASN A 682 15.41 9.13 -13.87
CA ASN A 682 15.93 10.46 -14.17
C ASN A 682 15.76 11.43 -12.99
N ASP A 683 16.61 12.45 -12.95
CA ASP A 683 16.55 13.50 -11.93
C ASP A 683 16.07 14.82 -12.55
N TYR A 684 15.09 15.47 -11.93
CA TYR A 684 14.53 16.73 -12.40
C TYR A 684 15.28 17.95 -11.91
N PHE A 685 15.31 18.98 -12.76
CA PHE A 685 15.80 20.30 -12.42
C PHE A 685 15.14 21.41 -13.25
N TYR A 686 15.23 22.64 -12.73
CA TYR A 686 14.75 23.87 -13.38
C TYR A 686 15.91 24.82 -13.71
N GLY A 687 15.64 25.76 -14.62
CA GLY A 687 16.56 26.83 -15.03
C GLY A 687 17.29 26.54 -16.34
N ASN A 688 18.02 27.55 -16.83
CA ASN A 688 18.64 27.52 -18.16
C ASN A 688 20.09 27.03 -18.14
N ASP A 689 20.77 27.07 -17.00
CA ASP A 689 22.16 26.63 -16.86
C ASP A 689 22.28 25.09 -16.80
N ALA A 690 23.51 24.60 -16.99
CA ALA A 690 23.82 23.19 -16.79
C ALA A 690 23.71 22.82 -15.29
N PRO A 691 23.26 21.60 -14.94
CA PRO A 691 23.21 21.14 -13.56
C PRO A 691 24.64 20.90 -13.02
N GLY A 692 24.99 21.56 -11.91
CA GLY A 692 26.26 21.31 -11.21
C GLY A 692 26.31 19.94 -10.54
N LEU A 693 27.52 19.41 -10.33
CA LEU A 693 27.75 18.06 -9.77
C LEU A 693 27.09 17.85 -8.39
N ASP A 694 27.13 18.86 -7.53
CA ASP A 694 26.56 18.82 -6.16
C ASP A 694 25.08 19.24 -6.11
N ARG A 695 24.41 19.41 -7.26
CA ARG A 695 23.00 19.83 -7.31
C ARG A 695 22.10 18.75 -6.73
N THR A 696 21.27 19.11 -5.76
CA THR A 696 20.17 18.24 -5.32
C THR A 696 19.03 18.30 -6.36
N PRO A 697 18.50 17.15 -6.84
CA PRO A 697 17.34 17.14 -7.73
C PRO A 697 16.11 17.77 -7.09
N THR A 698 15.33 18.51 -7.88
CA THR A 698 14.03 19.03 -7.43
C THR A 698 12.95 17.96 -7.44
N GLY A 699 13.13 16.92 -8.26
CA GLY A 699 12.34 15.70 -8.22
C GLY A 699 13.05 14.54 -8.91
N ARG A 700 12.41 13.38 -8.97
CA ARG A 700 12.92 12.15 -9.59
C ARG A 700 11.78 11.30 -10.12
N TRP A 701 11.96 10.76 -11.31
CA TRP A 701 11.04 9.79 -11.91
C TRP A 701 11.69 8.43 -12.08
N VAL A 702 10.95 7.37 -11.79
CA VAL A 702 11.47 5.99 -11.65
C VAL A 702 10.62 5.01 -12.49
N PRO A 703 11.00 4.73 -13.75
CA PRO A 703 10.23 3.80 -14.57
C PRO A 703 10.31 2.37 -14.05
N LEU A 704 9.19 1.64 -14.13
CA LEU A 704 9.09 0.21 -13.81
C LEU A 704 9.71 -0.69 -14.89
N GLY A 705 10.00 -0.16 -16.09
CA GLY A 705 10.42 -0.98 -17.22
C GLY A 705 9.24 -1.78 -17.78
N ALA A 706 9.42 -3.09 -18.04
CA ALA A 706 8.50 -3.92 -18.83
C ALA A 706 7.15 -4.29 -18.13
N ALA A 707 6.44 -3.32 -17.57
CA ALA A 707 5.17 -3.47 -16.89
C ALA A 707 3.96 -3.45 -17.86
N THR A 708 3.83 -4.50 -18.68
CA THR A 708 2.86 -4.56 -19.80
C THR A 708 1.42 -4.20 -19.46
N THR A 709 0.90 -4.63 -18.30
CA THR A 709 -0.48 -4.33 -17.86
C THR A 709 -0.65 -2.89 -17.40
N VAL A 710 0.35 -2.33 -16.71
CA VAL A 710 0.36 -0.95 -16.20
C VAL A 710 0.58 0.04 -17.35
N GLY A 711 1.49 -0.31 -18.25
CA GLY A 711 1.86 0.45 -19.44
C GLY A 711 0.73 0.64 -20.47
N MET A 712 -0.43 0.01 -20.25
CA MET A 712 -1.66 0.30 -21.01
C MET A 712 -2.34 1.60 -20.53
N PHE A 713 -2.16 1.97 -19.25
CA PHE A 713 -2.84 3.08 -18.58
C PHE A 713 -1.92 4.27 -18.24
N GLN A 714 -0.63 4.02 -18.00
CA GLN A 714 0.35 5.02 -17.59
C GLN A 714 1.73 4.67 -18.18
N ASN A 715 2.48 5.65 -18.71
CA ASN A 715 3.88 5.40 -19.08
C ASN A 715 4.70 5.17 -17.81
N LEU A 716 5.20 3.94 -17.64
CA LEU A 716 6.24 3.59 -16.67
C LEU A 716 7.33 2.73 -17.34
N TYR A 717 7.44 2.77 -18.67
CA TYR A 717 8.49 2.08 -19.42
C TYR A 717 9.81 2.85 -19.37
N GLY A 718 9.73 4.16 -19.57
CA GLY A 718 10.86 5.07 -19.68
C GLY A 718 10.47 6.33 -20.46
N ASP A 719 11.40 7.27 -20.49
CA ASP A 719 11.37 8.47 -21.30
C ASP A 719 12.08 8.21 -22.65
N THR A 720 12.01 9.17 -23.57
CA THR A 720 12.68 9.08 -24.86
C THR A 720 14.21 9.00 -24.74
N ASN A 721 14.81 9.55 -23.67
CA ASN A 721 16.24 9.42 -23.42
C ASN A 721 16.62 7.98 -23.02
N ALA A 722 16.82 7.14 -24.04
CA ALA A 722 16.84 5.69 -23.94
C ALA A 722 17.76 5.06 -25.00
N MET A 723 18.35 3.90 -24.68
CA MET A 723 19.23 3.16 -25.59
C MET A 723 18.57 1.89 -26.13
N ILE A 724 18.57 1.72 -27.45
CA ILE A 724 17.91 0.63 -28.17
C ILE A 724 18.91 -0.04 -29.11
N ARG A 725 18.91 -1.38 -29.18
CA ARG A 725 19.67 -2.12 -30.21
C ARG A 725 19.15 -1.73 -31.59
N ARG A 726 20.02 -1.26 -32.50
CA ARG A 726 19.64 -0.72 -33.82
C ARG A 726 18.76 -1.69 -34.63
N ARG A 727 19.05 -3.01 -34.57
CA ARG A 727 18.20 -4.04 -35.21
C ARG A 727 16.76 -3.98 -34.69
N VAL A 728 16.56 -3.86 -33.37
CA VAL A 728 15.25 -3.88 -32.72
C VAL A 728 14.48 -2.60 -33.02
N PHE A 729 15.15 -1.44 -33.04
CA PHE A 729 14.53 -0.19 -33.47
C PHE A 729 13.96 -0.31 -34.90
N ASN A 730 14.73 -0.90 -35.82
CA ASN A 730 14.29 -1.15 -37.20
C ASN A 730 13.17 -2.19 -37.26
N ASP A 731 13.26 -3.29 -36.51
CA ASP A 731 12.24 -4.36 -36.44
C ASP A 731 10.89 -3.84 -35.90
N LEU A 732 10.91 -2.81 -35.05
CA LEU A 732 9.72 -2.13 -34.50
C LEU A 732 9.12 -1.09 -35.47
N GLY A 733 9.82 -0.74 -36.54
CA GLY A 733 9.42 0.28 -37.51
C GLY A 733 9.61 1.73 -37.04
N GLY A 734 10.46 1.96 -36.04
CA GLY A 734 10.76 3.29 -35.49
C GLY A 734 9.62 3.97 -34.73
N PHE A 735 9.78 5.28 -34.49
CA PHE A 735 8.77 6.12 -33.85
C PHE A 735 7.58 6.38 -34.79
N PRO A 736 6.35 6.52 -34.27
CA PRO A 736 5.22 7.02 -35.06
C PRO A 736 5.46 8.47 -35.53
N GLU A 737 5.08 8.77 -36.78
CA GLU A 737 5.27 10.09 -37.42
C GLU A 737 3.99 10.94 -37.49
N ASP A 738 2.92 10.59 -36.77
CA ASP A 738 1.69 11.40 -36.79
C ASP A 738 1.96 12.78 -36.14
N TYR A 739 1.90 13.85 -36.94
CA TYR A 739 2.16 15.22 -36.48
C TYR A 739 1.08 15.73 -35.50
N GLY A 740 1.48 16.53 -34.51
CA GLY A 740 0.56 17.19 -33.56
C GLY A 740 0.15 16.37 -32.31
N TYR A 741 0.75 15.21 -32.11
CA TYR A 741 0.57 14.35 -30.93
C TYR A 741 1.92 14.02 -30.28
N ALA A 742 1.95 13.88 -28.96
CA ALA A 742 3.13 13.48 -28.18
C ALA A 742 3.10 11.97 -27.82
N LEU A 743 4.02 11.51 -26.98
CA LEU A 743 4.09 10.14 -26.44
C LEU A 743 4.41 9.07 -27.51
N GLU A 744 5.21 9.45 -28.51
CA GLU A 744 5.76 8.57 -29.54
C GLU A 744 6.67 7.46 -28.98
N ASP A 745 7.36 7.76 -27.88
CA ASP A 745 8.20 6.86 -27.08
C ASP A 745 7.37 5.78 -26.36
N TRP A 746 6.27 6.16 -25.74
CA TRP A 746 5.37 5.22 -25.07
C TRP A 746 4.72 4.26 -26.09
N GLU A 747 4.40 4.70 -27.32
CA GLU A 747 3.99 3.76 -28.38
C GLU A 747 5.14 2.79 -28.76
N LEU A 748 6.37 3.30 -28.92
CA LEU A 748 7.54 2.49 -29.26
C LEU A 748 7.87 1.45 -28.18
N PHE A 749 7.91 1.84 -26.91
CA PHE A 749 8.17 0.92 -25.79
C PHE A 749 7.02 -0.06 -25.58
N SER A 750 5.77 0.36 -25.79
CA SER A 750 4.63 -0.57 -25.78
C SER A 750 4.75 -1.61 -26.90
N LYS A 751 5.15 -1.21 -28.13
CA LYS A 751 5.46 -2.17 -29.21
C LYS A 751 6.61 -3.11 -28.83
N SER A 752 7.67 -2.62 -28.18
CA SER A 752 8.83 -3.45 -27.85
C SER A 752 8.46 -4.55 -26.86
N VAL A 753 7.80 -4.21 -25.75
CA VAL A 753 7.43 -5.22 -24.73
C VAL A 753 6.34 -6.18 -25.21
N LEU A 754 5.36 -5.70 -26.00
CA LEU A 754 4.32 -6.56 -26.58
C LEU A 754 4.85 -7.41 -27.74
N GLY A 755 5.93 -6.99 -28.39
CA GLY A 755 6.67 -7.77 -29.38
C GLY A 755 7.62 -8.81 -28.76
N GLY A 756 7.75 -8.84 -27.42
CA GLY A 756 8.61 -9.78 -26.70
C GLY A 756 10.07 -9.36 -26.58
N TYR A 757 10.43 -8.13 -26.96
CA TYR A 757 11.78 -7.60 -26.78
C TYR A 757 12.07 -7.27 -25.32
N LYS A 758 13.34 -7.40 -24.93
CA LYS A 758 13.76 -7.24 -23.54
C LYS A 758 14.02 -5.78 -23.20
N LEU A 759 13.04 -5.13 -22.56
CA LEU A 759 13.18 -3.81 -21.97
C LEU A 759 13.64 -3.92 -20.50
N GLU A 760 14.75 -3.26 -20.16
CA GLU A 760 15.25 -3.10 -18.79
C GLU A 760 15.21 -1.62 -18.37
N SER A 761 14.61 -1.32 -17.21
CA SER A 761 14.75 -0.01 -16.55
C SER A 761 15.88 -0.09 -15.52
N ILE A 762 16.83 0.83 -15.61
CA ILE A 762 17.97 0.95 -14.70
C ILE A 762 17.61 1.87 -13.54
N PRO A 763 17.80 1.44 -12.27
CA PRO A 763 17.40 2.24 -11.12
C PRO A 763 18.33 3.43 -10.85
N GLU A 764 19.55 3.46 -11.39
CA GLU A 764 20.42 4.63 -11.25
C GLU A 764 19.87 5.83 -12.03
N PRO A 765 19.86 7.05 -11.45
CA PRO A 765 19.46 8.25 -12.16
C PRO A 765 20.58 8.70 -13.11
N LEU A 766 20.55 8.29 -14.39
CA LEU A 766 21.69 8.46 -15.31
C LEU A 766 21.73 9.79 -16.05
N TYR A 767 20.65 10.57 -16.08
CA TYR A 767 20.63 11.89 -16.69
C TYR A 767 19.78 12.88 -15.89
N TRP A 768 19.91 14.14 -16.25
CA TRP A 768 19.09 15.23 -15.76
C TRP A 768 18.03 15.61 -16.81
N TYR A 769 16.76 15.57 -16.41
CA TYR A 769 15.63 15.96 -17.24
C TYR A 769 15.20 17.38 -16.86
N ARG A 770 15.14 18.29 -17.85
CA ARG A 770 14.87 19.71 -17.62
C ARG A 770 13.37 20.01 -17.68
N LEU A 771 12.82 20.55 -16.60
CA LEU A 771 11.43 20.98 -16.57
C LEU A 771 11.29 22.39 -17.19
N ARG A 772 10.39 22.53 -18.17
CA ARG A 772 10.08 23.78 -18.89
C ARG A 772 8.57 23.95 -19.03
N ASP A 773 8.05 25.14 -18.72
CA ASP A 773 6.61 25.45 -18.86
C ASP A 773 6.14 25.40 -20.32
N THR A 774 7.07 25.63 -21.26
CA THR A 774 6.84 25.59 -22.71
C THR A 774 7.04 24.20 -23.32
N SER A 775 7.12 23.13 -22.52
CA SER A 775 7.34 21.76 -23.02
C SER A 775 6.25 21.31 -24.01
N HIS A 776 6.67 20.64 -25.08
CA HIS A 776 5.80 20.22 -26.19
C HIS A 776 4.64 19.33 -25.73
N SER A 777 4.83 18.51 -24.70
CA SER A 777 3.79 17.64 -24.14
C SER A 777 2.55 18.41 -23.65
N HIS A 778 2.71 19.66 -23.19
CA HIS A 778 1.62 20.51 -22.72
C HIS A 778 0.76 21.12 -23.86
N SER A 779 1.24 21.11 -25.11
CA SER A 779 0.56 21.75 -26.26
C SER A 779 -0.16 20.78 -27.21
N THR A 780 -0.16 19.47 -26.90
CA THR A 780 -0.73 18.42 -27.79
C THR A 780 -2.13 17.95 -27.37
N ALA A 781 -2.86 17.35 -28.32
CA ALA A 781 -4.23 16.89 -28.10
C ALA A 781 -4.29 15.62 -27.22
N LYS A 782 -4.60 15.79 -25.92
CA LYS A 782 -4.64 14.71 -24.90
C LYS A 782 -5.37 13.43 -25.37
N PHE A 783 -6.56 13.53 -25.95
CA PHE A 783 -7.30 12.36 -26.45
C PHE A 783 -6.59 11.62 -27.60
N GLY A 784 -5.86 12.36 -28.45
CA GLY A 784 -5.04 11.77 -29.51
C GLY A 784 -3.83 11.02 -28.95
N ASN A 785 -3.22 11.56 -27.89
CA ASN A 785 -2.13 10.89 -27.18
C ASN A 785 -2.62 9.57 -26.53
N SER A 786 -3.76 9.56 -25.84
CA SER A 786 -4.37 8.32 -25.32
C SER A 786 -4.74 7.33 -26.43
N ALA A 787 -5.25 7.83 -27.57
CA ALA A 787 -5.55 7.00 -28.73
C ALA A 787 -4.30 6.47 -29.44
N ARG A 788 -3.14 7.11 -29.29
CA ARG A 788 -1.84 6.65 -29.79
C ARG A 788 -1.33 5.48 -28.94
N THR A 789 -1.21 5.69 -27.63
CA THR A 789 -0.59 4.74 -26.69
C THR A 789 -1.36 3.42 -26.57
N ILE A 790 -2.67 3.42 -26.83
CA ILE A 790 -3.50 2.21 -26.80
C ILE A 790 -3.40 1.34 -28.08
N ARG A 791 -2.94 1.87 -29.23
CA ARG A 791 -2.88 1.14 -30.52
C ARG A 791 -2.10 -0.18 -30.44
N PRO A 792 -0.93 -0.28 -29.77
CA PRO A 792 -0.19 -1.54 -29.66
C PRO A 792 -1.00 -2.63 -28.94
N TYR A 793 -1.76 -2.28 -27.90
CA TYR A 793 -2.60 -3.22 -27.16
C TYR A 793 -3.79 -3.70 -27.98
N LEU A 794 -4.46 -2.79 -28.69
CA LEU A 794 -5.58 -3.14 -29.58
C LEU A 794 -5.15 -4.11 -30.71
N LYS A 795 -3.90 -4.04 -31.18
CA LYS A 795 -3.35 -4.99 -32.16
C LYS A 795 -3.12 -6.40 -31.61
N GLN A 796 -2.91 -6.54 -30.29
CA GLN A 796 -2.61 -7.84 -29.65
C GLN A 796 -3.87 -8.57 -29.16
N ILE A 797 -4.96 -7.85 -28.88
CA ILE A 797 -6.19 -8.44 -28.36
C ILE A 797 -7.23 -8.70 -29.48
N PRO A 798 -8.09 -9.73 -29.35
CA PRO A 798 -9.19 -9.97 -30.30
C PRO A 798 -10.11 -8.76 -30.47
N GLN A 799 -10.55 -8.50 -31.71
CA GLN A 799 -11.40 -7.35 -32.06
C GLN A 799 -12.66 -7.22 -31.17
N GLY A 800 -13.27 -8.35 -30.77
CA GLY A 800 -14.43 -8.36 -29.88
C GLY A 800 -14.18 -7.83 -28.46
N LEU A 801 -12.93 -7.62 -28.06
CA LEU A 801 -12.53 -7.06 -26.77
C LEU A 801 -12.02 -5.62 -26.84
N HIS A 802 -11.95 -5.00 -28.05
CA HIS A 802 -11.42 -3.64 -28.23
C HIS A 802 -12.17 -2.61 -27.38
N HIS A 803 -13.50 -2.68 -27.36
CA HIS A 803 -14.32 -1.77 -26.57
C HIS A 803 -14.13 -1.94 -25.05
N LEU A 804 -13.72 -3.11 -24.56
CA LEU A 804 -13.44 -3.32 -23.13
C LEU A 804 -12.19 -2.55 -22.69
N VAL A 805 -11.14 -2.56 -23.51
CA VAL A 805 -9.91 -1.82 -23.25
C VAL A 805 -10.12 -0.30 -23.36
N LEU A 806 -10.85 0.16 -24.38
CA LEU A 806 -11.22 1.57 -24.51
C LEU A 806 -12.11 2.04 -23.35
N PHE A 807 -13.04 1.20 -22.89
CA PHE A 807 -13.87 1.47 -21.71
C PHE A 807 -13.04 1.55 -20.43
N ALA A 808 -12.10 0.63 -20.21
CA ALA A 808 -11.20 0.66 -19.06
C ALA A 808 -10.33 1.93 -19.03
N GLN A 809 -9.80 2.36 -20.18
CA GLN A 809 -9.07 3.62 -20.29
C GLN A 809 -9.96 4.83 -19.96
N GLY A 810 -11.19 4.87 -20.51
CA GLY A 810 -12.14 5.95 -20.21
C GLY A 810 -12.58 6.00 -18.75
N MET A 811 -12.72 4.85 -18.07
CA MET A 811 -12.97 4.78 -16.62
C MET A 811 -11.78 5.34 -15.82
N LYS A 812 -10.55 4.96 -16.19
CA LYS A 812 -9.32 5.47 -15.59
C LYS A 812 -9.25 7.00 -15.75
N ASP A 813 -9.41 7.53 -16.96
CA ASP A 813 -9.29 8.96 -17.20
C ASP A 813 -10.39 9.76 -16.46
N SER A 814 -11.58 9.18 -16.30
CA SER A 814 -12.67 9.75 -15.48
C SER A 814 -12.34 9.74 -13.97
N HIS A 815 -11.67 8.69 -13.48
CA HIS A 815 -11.25 8.55 -12.10
C HIS A 815 -10.14 9.56 -11.75
N ASP A 816 -9.16 9.74 -12.62
CA ASP A 816 -8.07 10.71 -12.44
C ASP A 816 -8.60 12.15 -12.41
N LEU A 817 -9.56 12.50 -13.28
CA LEU A 817 -10.22 13.81 -13.25
C LEU A 817 -10.93 14.07 -11.91
N ALA A 818 -11.70 13.10 -11.42
CA ALA A 818 -12.38 13.21 -10.12
C ALA A 818 -11.38 13.31 -8.95
N HIS A 819 -10.22 12.63 -9.06
CA HIS A 819 -9.14 12.75 -8.09
C HIS A 819 -8.50 14.14 -8.09
N VAL A 820 -8.19 14.73 -9.25
CA VAL A 820 -7.63 16.09 -9.35
C VAL A 820 -8.61 17.13 -8.78
N GLU A 821 -9.91 17.00 -9.06
CA GLU A 821 -10.94 17.87 -8.45
C GLU A 821 -10.99 17.73 -6.92
N LEU A 822 -10.87 16.51 -6.39
CA LEU A 822 -10.85 16.25 -4.96
C LEU A 822 -9.55 16.75 -4.31
N GLU A 823 -8.39 16.58 -4.96
CA GLU A 823 -7.09 17.01 -4.46
C GLU A 823 -6.96 18.53 -4.47
N SER A 824 -7.44 19.24 -5.49
CA SER A 824 -7.55 20.70 -5.50
C SER A 824 -8.37 21.20 -4.28
N LYS A 825 -9.56 20.62 -4.06
CA LYS A 825 -10.41 20.94 -2.90
C LYS A 825 -9.73 20.63 -1.57
N HIS A 826 -8.98 19.53 -1.47
CA HIS A 826 -8.21 19.19 -0.27
C HIS A 826 -6.98 20.08 -0.06
N ALA A 827 -6.31 20.53 -1.12
CA ALA A 827 -5.17 21.44 -1.06
C ALA A 827 -5.61 22.82 -0.57
N GLY A 828 -6.68 23.39 -1.15
CA GLY A 828 -7.31 24.62 -0.65
C GLY A 828 -7.70 24.51 0.82
N MET A 829 -8.36 23.43 1.22
CA MET A 829 -8.68 23.13 2.63
C MET A 829 -7.46 22.97 3.54
N LYS A 830 -6.33 22.47 3.02
CA LYS A 830 -5.10 22.25 3.79
C LYS A 830 -4.32 23.56 3.99
N GLU A 831 -4.24 24.40 2.97
CA GLU A 831 -3.66 25.74 3.08
C GLU A 831 -4.54 26.66 3.92
N LEU A 832 -5.87 26.62 3.77
CA LEU A 832 -6.80 27.29 4.67
C LEU A 832 -6.59 26.88 6.14
N ARG A 833 -6.36 25.58 6.41
CA ARG A 833 -6.01 25.08 7.76
C ARG A 833 -4.63 25.51 8.24
N LYS A 834 -3.63 25.67 7.36
CA LYS A 834 -2.33 26.26 7.73
C LYS A 834 -2.48 27.74 8.05
N MET A 835 -3.17 28.50 7.22
CA MET A 835 -3.48 29.91 7.44
C MET A 835 -4.24 30.09 8.76
N LEU A 836 -5.29 29.31 9.03
CA LEU A 836 -6.01 29.33 10.31
C LEU A 836 -5.12 28.97 11.51
N LYS A 837 -4.18 28.02 11.38
CA LYS A 837 -3.21 27.72 12.44
C LYS A 837 -2.19 28.84 12.63
N ALA A 838 -1.70 29.47 11.56
CA ALA A 838 -0.80 30.61 11.63
C ALA A 838 -1.51 31.83 12.25
N LEU A 839 -2.75 32.12 11.85
CA LEU A 839 -3.59 33.14 12.46
C LEU A 839 -3.83 32.85 13.95
N ALA A 840 -4.21 31.63 14.31
CA ALA A 840 -4.43 31.24 15.70
C ALA A 840 -3.14 31.35 16.54
N SER A 841 -1.97 30.99 15.97
CA SER A 841 -0.69 31.12 16.64
C SER A 841 -0.25 32.59 16.77
N ALA A 842 -0.51 33.43 15.77
CA ALA A 842 -0.23 34.87 15.80
C ALA A 842 -1.16 35.60 16.80
N LEU A 843 -2.45 35.29 16.80
CA LEU A 843 -3.43 35.76 17.79
C LEU A 843 -3.02 35.31 19.20
N SER A 844 -2.63 34.04 19.38
CA SER A 844 -2.15 33.54 20.67
C SER A 844 -0.86 34.24 21.13
N ALA A 845 0.07 34.54 20.21
CA ALA A 845 1.29 35.29 20.51
C ALA A 845 0.97 36.74 20.93
N LEU A 846 0.14 37.45 20.14
CA LEU A 846 -0.30 38.82 20.43
C LEU A 846 -1.06 38.94 21.76
N CYS A 847 -1.91 37.94 22.09
CA CYS A 847 -2.55 37.84 23.40
C CYS A 847 -1.55 37.55 24.54
N SER A 848 -0.51 36.74 24.30
CA SER A 848 0.49 36.40 25.33
C SER A 848 1.50 37.52 25.60
N GLU A 849 1.79 38.37 24.60
CA GLU A 849 2.75 39.47 24.72
C GLU A 849 2.13 40.81 25.14
N GLY A 850 0.80 40.90 25.30
CA GLY A 850 0.12 42.13 25.71
C GLY A 850 0.24 43.27 24.69
N LYS A 851 0.45 42.96 23.41
CA LYS A 851 0.69 43.94 22.32
C LYS A 851 -0.57 44.38 21.57
N ILE A 852 -1.75 44.16 22.15
CA ILE A 852 -2.93 44.96 21.81
C ILE A 852 -2.74 46.32 22.52
N PRO A 853 -2.76 47.47 21.81
CA PRO A 853 -2.43 48.76 22.42
C PRO A 853 -3.32 49.11 23.61
N GLN A 854 -2.73 49.68 24.68
CA GLN A 854 -3.43 50.08 25.92
C GLN A 854 -4.53 51.15 25.74
N ASP A 855 -4.68 51.70 24.53
CA ASP A 855 -5.71 52.70 24.19
C ASP A 855 -7.05 52.09 23.72
N SER A 856 -7.16 50.77 23.52
CA SER A 856 -8.47 50.12 23.39
C SER A 856 -9.06 49.87 24.78
N GLN A 857 -9.75 50.88 25.31
CA GLN A 857 -10.47 50.76 26.57
C GLN A 857 -11.59 49.70 26.42
N ASN A 858 -11.53 48.62 27.21
CA ASN A 858 -12.54 47.57 27.20
C ASN A 858 -13.93 48.18 27.46
N LEU A 859 -14.86 47.96 26.54
CA LEU A 859 -16.16 48.63 26.51
C LEU A 859 -17.17 47.99 27.48
N LEU A 860 -16.80 46.86 28.10
CA LEU A 860 -17.53 46.27 29.23
C LEU A 860 -17.12 46.94 30.55
N GLN A 861 -18.09 47.44 31.30
CA GLN A 861 -17.89 47.81 32.70
C GLN A 861 -17.66 46.56 33.53
N ASN A 862 -16.70 46.63 34.48
CA ASN A 862 -16.44 45.59 35.47
C ASN A 862 -16.25 44.20 34.84
N ASN A 863 -15.38 44.13 33.84
CA ASN A 863 -15.21 42.99 32.96
C ASN A 863 -14.59 41.74 33.63
N GLN A 864 -13.91 41.95 34.77
CA GLN A 864 -13.35 40.94 35.66
C GLN A 864 -14.23 40.68 36.90
N PHE A 865 -15.46 41.24 36.94
CA PHE A 865 -16.43 41.07 38.02
C PHE A 865 -15.91 41.41 39.44
N ASN A 866 -14.87 42.23 39.57
CA ASN A 866 -14.20 42.52 40.83
C ASN A 866 -14.89 43.61 41.67
N LEU A 867 -15.76 44.44 41.07
CA LEU A 867 -16.55 45.43 41.80
C LEU A 867 -17.92 44.85 42.23
N PRO A 868 -18.18 44.64 43.54
CA PRO A 868 -19.47 44.11 44.00
C PRO A 868 -20.62 45.09 43.75
N GLY A 869 -21.85 44.56 43.70
CA GLY A 869 -23.06 45.35 43.53
C GLY A 869 -23.38 46.27 44.72
N PRO A 870 -24.21 47.32 44.52
CA PRO A 870 -24.60 48.24 45.59
C PRO A 870 -25.56 47.58 46.59
N VAL A 871 -24.97 46.95 47.61
CA VAL A 871 -25.60 46.37 48.82
C VAL A 871 -26.41 45.06 48.61
N GLY A 872 -26.22 44.10 49.52
CA GLY A 872 -27.25 43.11 49.87
C GLY A 872 -27.67 42.12 48.77
N GLY A 873 -26.73 41.53 48.03
CA GLY A 873 -27.05 40.53 47.00
C GLY A 873 -27.53 41.10 45.67
N ALA A 874 -27.39 42.42 45.47
CA ALA A 874 -27.57 43.06 44.17
C ALA A 874 -26.60 42.50 43.11
N PRO A 875 -26.95 42.58 41.81
CA PRO A 875 -26.05 42.17 40.73
C PRO A 875 -24.72 42.92 40.75
N VAL A 876 -23.66 42.25 40.32
CA VAL A 876 -22.31 42.81 40.14
C VAL A 876 -22.39 44.08 39.27
N LEU A 877 -21.69 45.14 39.68
CA LEU A 877 -21.83 46.46 39.05
C LEU A 877 -21.59 46.37 37.54
N GLY A 878 -22.47 46.94 36.71
CA GLY A 878 -22.42 46.84 35.25
C GLY A 878 -23.13 45.61 34.63
N TRP A 879 -23.41 44.55 35.41
CA TRP A 879 -23.93 43.28 34.90
C TRP A 879 -25.34 42.95 35.41
N ARG A 880 -26.32 42.85 34.51
CA ARG A 880 -27.70 42.47 34.83
C ARG A 880 -27.87 40.94 34.81
N PRO A 881 -28.73 40.34 35.64
CA PRO A 881 -29.04 38.91 35.55
C PRO A 881 -29.87 38.60 34.29
N PHE A 882 -29.64 37.44 33.70
CA PHE A 882 -30.45 36.84 32.64
C PHE A 882 -30.98 35.47 33.08
N GLY A 883 -32.24 35.18 32.76
CA GLY A 883 -32.92 33.96 33.25
C GLY A 883 -32.89 33.87 34.78
N GLY A 884 -32.47 32.73 35.31
CA GLY A 884 -32.23 32.49 36.75
C GLY A 884 -30.99 33.21 37.32
N GLY A 885 -30.39 34.15 36.58
CA GLY A 885 -29.28 34.97 37.01
C GLY A 885 -27.97 34.21 37.23
N TYR A 886 -27.06 34.83 37.96
CA TYR A 886 -25.72 34.33 38.27
C TYR A 886 -25.39 34.58 39.75
N ILE A 887 -24.39 33.87 40.27
CA ILE A 887 -23.86 34.04 41.62
C ILE A 887 -22.47 34.68 41.50
N HIS A 888 -22.22 35.77 42.23
CA HIS A 888 -20.87 36.33 42.34
C HIS A 888 -19.99 35.40 43.18
N ASP A 889 -18.84 35.02 42.64
CA ASP A 889 -17.90 34.08 43.25
C ASP A 889 -16.55 34.79 43.48
N PRO A 890 -16.28 35.31 44.69
CA PRO A 890 -15.12 36.15 44.97
C PRO A 890 -13.81 35.36 45.16
N SER A 891 -13.82 34.03 45.02
CA SER A 891 -12.63 33.18 45.05
C SER A 891 -12.54 32.19 43.88
N GLY A 892 -13.56 32.16 43.00
CA GLY A 892 -13.68 31.20 41.92
C GLY A 892 -13.02 31.60 40.59
N GLY A 893 -12.50 32.83 40.47
CA GLY A 893 -11.98 33.46 39.24
C GLY A 893 -10.63 32.98 38.71
N ARG A 894 -10.07 33.75 37.77
CA ARG A 894 -8.66 33.66 37.36
C ARG A 894 -7.82 34.61 38.18
N ILE A 895 -6.61 34.17 38.55
CA ILE A 895 -5.60 35.05 39.12
C ILE A 895 -4.85 35.70 37.96
N SER A 896 -5.18 36.95 37.66
CA SER A 896 -4.45 37.78 36.69
C SER A 896 -3.09 38.20 37.25
N TYR A 897 -2.08 38.36 36.38
CA TYR A 897 -0.72 38.74 36.78
C TYR A 897 -0.71 40.00 37.65
N GLY A 898 -0.30 39.86 38.92
CA GLY A 898 -0.22 40.95 39.90
C GLY A 898 -1.40 41.12 40.86
N SER A 899 -2.49 40.34 40.70
CA SER A 899 -3.60 40.29 41.66
C SER A 899 -3.45 39.13 42.66
N THR A 900 -3.94 39.31 43.89
CA THR A 900 -4.19 38.19 44.85
C THR A 900 -5.61 37.67 44.79
N ASP A 901 -6.53 38.44 44.20
CA ASP A 901 -7.96 38.22 44.26
C ASP A 901 -8.47 37.65 42.93
N ALA A 902 -9.46 36.76 42.98
CA ALA A 902 -9.92 35.95 41.86
C ALA A 902 -11.45 35.91 41.79
N TYR A 903 -12.05 36.87 41.09
CA TYR A 903 -13.49 37.05 40.98
C TYR A 903 -14.06 36.36 39.73
N ALA A 904 -15.29 35.86 39.80
CA ALA A 904 -16.03 35.36 38.64
C ALA A 904 -17.54 35.45 38.85
N VAL A 905 -18.31 35.19 37.79
CA VAL A 905 -19.73 34.83 37.90
C VAL A 905 -19.91 33.33 37.70
N ARG A 906 -20.55 32.68 38.66
CA ARG A 906 -20.86 31.24 38.68
C ARG A 906 -22.32 31.01 38.34
N MET A 907 -22.58 30.00 37.52
CA MET A 907 -23.90 29.53 37.13
C MET A 907 -23.98 28.03 37.39
N HIS A 908 -25.12 27.56 37.91
CA HIS A 908 -25.33 26.15 38.21
C HIS A 908 -26.76 25.77 37.83
N ASN A 909 -26.90 24.77 36.98
CA ASN A 909 -28.18 24.21 36.56
C ASN A 909 -28.22 22.76 37.03
N THR A 910 -29.27 22.40 37.77
CA THR A 910 -29.51 21.02 38.21
C THR A 910 -30.02 20.17 37.05
N GLU A 911 -30.84 20.78 36.20
CA GLU A 911 -31.41 20.18 34.99
C GLU A 911 -31.20 21.07 33.76
N TRP A 912 -31.09 20.46 32.58
CA TRP A 912 -30.86 21.15 31.30
C TRP A 912 -31.93 22.19 30.92
N LYS A 913 -33.12 22.13 31.52
CA LYS A 913 -34.21 23.08 31.27
C LYS A 913 -34.02 24.44 31.94
N GLU A 914 -33.11 24.53 32.92
CA GLU A 914 -32.76 25.81 33.52
C GLU A 914 -32.04 26.70 32.51
N SER A 915 -32.09 28.02 32.74
CA SER A 915 -31.42 29.02 31.90
C SER A 915 -30.94 30.14 32.78
N ARG A 916 -29.65 30.43 32.72
CA ARG A 916 -28.93 31.40 33.57
C ARG A 916 -27.98 32.23 32.72
N GLY A 917 -27.58 33.38 33.26
CA GLY A 917 -26.65 34.27 32.59
C GLY A 917 -26.40 35.58 33.30
N ALA A 918 -25.30 36.25 32.95
CA ALA A 918 -25.07 37.66 33.19
C ALA A 918 -25.08 38.41 31.85
N MET A 919 -25.62 39.63 31.82
CA MET A 919 -25.87 40.39 30.61
C MET A 919 -25.45 41.86 30.76
N GLN A 920 -24.78 42.40 29.75
CA GLN A 920 -24.42 43.82 29.67
C GLN A 920 -24.73 44.36 28.27
N LEU A 921 -25.28 45.58 28.21
CA LEU A 921 -25.53 46.32 26.98
C LEU A 921 -24.37 47.30 26.75
N VAL A 922 -23.68 47.16 25.62
CA VAL A 922 -22.62 48.06 25.17
C VAL A 922 -23.19 48.91 24.03
N ILE A 923 -23.21 50.23 24.22
CA ILE A 923 -23.51 51.17 23.14
C ILE A 923 -22.20 51.47 22.42
N LEU A 924 -22.16 51.23 21.11
CA LEU A 924 -20.98 51.50 20.27
C LEU A 924 -21.17 52.76 19.44
N ASP A 925 -22.39 52.98 18.93
CA ASP A 925 -22.77 54.11 18.09
C ASP A 925 -21.76 54.43 16.96
N GLN A 926 -21.22 53.40 16.33
CA GLN A 926 -20.18 53.49 15.30
C GLN A 926 -20.58 54.44 14.16
N ASP A 927 -19.74 55.42 13.81
CA ASP A 927 -20.04 56.35 12.71
C ASP A 927 -19.91 55.68 11.33
N GLU A 928 -18.91 54.83 11.16
CA GLU A 928 -18.70 53.95 10.01
C GLU A 928 -18.61 52.49 10.48
N PRO A 929 -18.87 51.48 9.62
CA PRO A 929 -18.77 50.07 10.01
C PRO A 929 -17.34 49.71 10.44
N ALA A 930 -17.19 49.17 11.65
CA ALA A 930 -15.89 48.80 12.19
C ALA A 930 -15.96 47.46 12.94
N ALA A 931 -14.93 46.62 12.77
CA ALA A 931 -14.86 45.31 13.39
C ALA A 931 -14.79 45.40 14.93
N VAL A 932 -15.46 44.47 15.61
CA VAL A 932 -15.50 44.35 17.07
C VAL A 932 -14.99 42.97 17.47
N VAL A 933 -14.00 42.94 18.37
CA VAL A 933 -13.50 41.71 18.98
C VAL A 933 -14.21 41.50 20.31
N VAL A 934 -14.77 40.31 20.50
CA VAL A 934 -15.36 39.87 21.77
C VAL A 934 -14.63 38.64 22.27
N SER A 935 -14.28 38.60 23.54
CA SER A 935 -13.57 37.46 24.14
C SER A 935 -13.93 37.26 25.61
N GLY A 936 -13.50 36.12 26.16
CA GLY A 936 -13.52 35.88 27.58
C GLY A 936 -13.12 34.46 27.97
N TRP A 937 -13.13 34.21 29.27
CA TRP A 937 -12.73 32.94 29.84
C TRP A 937 -13.91 32.22 30.48
N SER A 938 -13.95 30.90 30.35
CA SER A 938 -14.89 30.06 31.08
C SER A 938 -14.26 28.77 31.61
N LYS A 939 -14.81 28.25 32.71
CA LYS A 939 -14.38 27.01 33.40
C LYS A 939 -15.63 26.17 33.68
N ALA A 940 -15.52 24.86 33.51
CA ALA A 940 -16.66 23.94 33.57
C ALA A 940 -16.45 22.82 34.60
N LEU A 941 -17.55 22.44 35.28
CA LEU A 941 -17.66 21.23 36.06
C LEU A 941 -18.96 20.49 35.67
N ASP A 942 -18.77 19.30 35.12
CA ASP A 942 -19.77 18.30 34.72
C ASP A 942 -20.90 18.85 33.83
N ILE A 943 -20.54 19.70 32.86
CA ILE A 943 -21.50 20.28 31.91
C ILE A 943 -21.97 19.21 30.92
N SER A 944 -23.27 18.90 30.94
CA SER A 944 -23.88 17.85 30.10
C SER A 944 -24.09 18.27 28.65
N GLY A 945 -23.87 17.37 27.69
CA GLY A 945 -24.26 17.57 26.28
C GLY A 945 -23.06 17.79 25.35
N ALA A 946 -23.30 18.42 24.20
CA ALA A 946 -22.27 18.84 23.25
C ALA A 946 -22.07 20.36 23.31
N ALA A 947 -20.94 20.86 22.79
CA ALA A 947 -20.71 22.30 22.71
C ALA A 947 -21.71 22.96 21.74
N ASP A 948 -22.52 23.88 22.24
CA ASP A 948 -23.52 24.63 21.47
C ASP A 948 -23.73 26.06 22.01
N SER A 949 -24.74 26.79 21.55
CA SER A 949 -25.01 28.18 21.97
C SER A 949 -25.60 28.32 23.39
N GLY A 950 -25.84 27.20 24.07
CA GLY A 950 -26.32 27.11 25.43
C GLY A 950 -25.24 27.36 26.48
N TYR A 951 -23.97 27.06 26.19
CA TYR A 951 -22.80 27.36 27.02
C TYR A 951 -21.77 28.19 26.23
N ALA A 952 -21.96 29.52 26.24
CA ALA A 952 -21.29 30.43 25.33
C ALA A 952 -21.19 31.87 25.86
N ILE A 953 -20.32 32.69 25.26
CA ILE A 953 -20.60 34.12 25.14
C ILE A 953 -21.58 34.27 23.96
N TYR A 954 -22.78 34.75 24.25
CA TYR A 954 -23.88 34.91 23.29
C TYR A 954 -24.12 36.42 23.10
N ILE A 955 -24.30 36.89 21.86
CA ILE A 955 -24.34 38.32 21.54
C ILE A 955 -25.49 38.58 20.56
N ASP A 956 -26.31 39.58 20.88
CA ASP A 956 -27.29 40.17 19.97
C ASP A 956 -26.82 41.57 19.54
N ILE A 957 -27.01 41.91 18.26
CA ILE A 957 -26.48 43.12 17.61
C ILE A 957 -27.62 43.96 17.09
N SER A 958 -27.59 45.27 17.35
CA SER A 958 -28.45 46.26 16.69
C SER A 958 -27.59 47.20 15.82
N PHE A 959 -27.93 47.30 14.53
CA PHE A 959 -27.25 48.13 13.55
C PHE A 959 -27.90 49.52 13.44
N LYS A 960 -27.15 50.54 12.99
CA LYS A 960 -27.66 51.91 12.79
C LYS A 960 -28.75 52.01 11.70
N ASP A 961 -28.83 51.05 10.78
CA ASP A 961 -29.91 50.95 9.78
C ASP A 961 -31.23 50.37 10.34
N GLY A 962 -31.26 50.00 11.63
CA GLY A 962 -32.41 49.43 12.33
C GLY A 962 -32.53 47.90 12.23
N LYS A 963 -31.68 47.21 11.47
CA LYS A 963 -31.63 45.74 11.46
C LYS A 963 -31.04 45.20 12.76
N ARG A 964 -31.27 43.90 13.01
CA ARG A 964 -30.71 43.17 14.15
C ARG A 964 -30.20 41.80 13.74
N LEU A 965 -29.04 41.41 14.27
CA LEU A 965 -28.56 40.03 14.24
C LEU A 965 -28.74 39.43 15.63
N TRP A 966 -29.34 38.24 15.70
CA TRP A 966 -29.60 37.54 16.96
C TRP A 966 -28.70 36.31 17.07
N GLY A 967 -28.02 36.15 18.20
CA GLY A 967 -27.30 34.94 18.56
C GLY A 967 -25.99 34.68 17.83
N TYR A 968 -25.15 35.70 17.64
CA TYR A 968 -23.73 35.45 17.40
C TYR A 968 -23.13 34.79 18.65
N THR A 969 -22.46 33.65 18.52
CA THR A 969 -22.09 32.79 19.65
C THR A 969 -20.65 32.31 19.62
N ILE A 970 -20.00 32.39 20.78
CA ILE A 970 -18.65 31.90 21.05
C ILE A 970 -18.77 30.79 22.10
N SER A 971 -18.88 29.54 21.65
CA SER A 971 -19.15 28.37 22.51
C SER A 971 -17.91 27.80 23.20
N PHE A 972 -18.10 27.38 24.45
CA PHE A 972 -17.11 26.64 25.25
C PHE A 972 -17.37 25.13 25.17
N ASP A 973 -16.36 24.33 25.53
CA ASP A 973 -16.43 22.88 25.40
C ASP A 973 -17.23 22.27 26.56
N THR A 974 -18.03 21.23 26.33
CA THR A 974 -18.81 20.58 27.41
C THR A 974 -17.98 19.55 28.19
N GLY A 975 -18.48 19.15 29.36
CA GLY A 975 -17.79 18.28 30.32
C GLY A 975 -17.17 19.05 31.49
N THR A 976 -15.99 18.60 31.93
CA THR A 976 -15.21 19.22 33.01
C THR A 976 -13.87 19.72 32.46
N HIS A 977 -13.61 21.02 32.57
CA HIS A 977 -12.38 21.63 32.07
C HIS A 977 -11.94 22.83 32.93
N GLY A 978 -10.63 23.08 32.95
CA GLY A 978 -10.03 24.29 33.55
C GLY A 978 -10.39 25.55 32.77
N TRP A 979 -9.78 26.69 33.11
CA TRP A 979 -10.05 27.94 32.40
C TRP A 979 -9.68 27.86 30.91
N GLN A 980 -10.69 27.96 30.05
CA GLN A 980 -10.61 27.98 28.60
C GLN A 980 -10.87 29.41 28.10
N PHE A 981 -10.01 29.91 27.20
CA PHE A 981 -10.22 31.17 26.48
C PHE A 981 -10.97 30.90 25.18
N LYS A 982 -11.91 31.79 24.84
CA LYS A 982 -12.48 31.86 23.49
C LYS A 982 -12.62 33.33 23.08
N ALA A 983 -12.53 33.59 21.77
CA ALA A 983 -12.74 34.90 21.17
C ALA A 983 -13.47 34.75 19.83
N GLY A 984 -14.15 35.81 19.41
CA GLY A 984 -14.82 35.92 18.12
C GLY A 984 -14.69 37.35 17.58
N VAL A 985 -14.66 37.49 16.26
CA VAL A 985 -14.63 38.77 15.56
C VAL A 985 -15.98 38.97 14.88
N ILE A 986 -16.60 40.11 15.15
CA ILE A 986 -17.80 40.60 14.46
C ILE A 986 -17.30 41.65 13.48
N ASP A 987 -17.36 41.34 12.18
CA ASP A 987 -17.00 42.27 11.11
C ASP A 987 -18.27 42.69 10.36
N PRO A 988 -18.78 43.92 10.56
CA PRO A 988 -20.11 44.29 10.11
C PRO A 988 -20.07 45.09 8.79
N GLU A 989 -20.93 44.73 7.82
CA GLU A 989 -21.14 45.56 6.61
C GLU A 989 -21.87 46.90 6.89
N VAL A 990 -22.50 47.01 8.07
CA VAL A 990 -23.30 48.18 8.49
C VAL A 990 -22.88 48.58 9.91
N ALA A 991 -22.72 49.88 10.16
CA ALA A 991 -22.28 50.40 11.44
C ALA A 991 -23.16 49.93 12.62
N ILE A 992 -22.52 49.42 13.68
CA ILE A 992 -23.19 48.87 14.86
C ILE A 992 -23.60 50.02 15.79
N HIS A 993 -24.89 50.06 16.14
CA HIS A 993 -25.41 50.96 17.17
C HIS A 993 -25.14 50.40 18.58
N SER A 994 -25.48 49.13 18.84
CA SER A 994 -25.22 48.49 20.14
C SER A 994 -25.11 46.97 20.10
N LEU A 995 -24.43 46.43 21.11
CA LEU A 995 -24.27 44.99 21.36
C LEU A 995 -24.85 44.63 22.74
N GLN A 996 -25.69 43.60 22.78
CA GLN A 996 -26.19 43.01 24.02
C GLN A 996 -25.46 41.68 24.25
N LEU A 997 -24.47 41.70 25.14
CA LEU A 997 -23.61 40.55 25.43
C LEU A 997 -24.16 39.79 26.65
N TYR A 998 -24.17 38.47 26.52
CA TYR A 998 -24.58 37.51 27.53
C TYR A 998 -23.45 36.51 27.80
N THR A 999 -23.18 36.23 29.06
CA THR A 999 -22.62 34.92 29.45
C THR A 999 -23.80 33.97 29.58
N MET A 1000 -23.89 32.97 28.70
CA MET A 1000 -25.07 32.13 28.53
C MET A 1000 -24.84 30.75 29.15
N PHE A 1001 -25.79 30.30 29.99
CA PHE A 1001 -25.82 28.93 30.51
C PHE A 1001 -27.25 28.36 30.55
N ARG A 1002 -27.67 27.74 29.44
CA ARG A 1002 -28.96 27.08 29.23
C ARG A 1002 -28.76 25.75 28.49
N TRP A 1003 -29.77 24.87 28.47
CA TRP A 1003 -29.75 23.58 27.75
C TRP A 1003 -28.71 22.55 28.24
N HIS A 1004 -27.96 22.88 29.29
CA HIS A 1004 -27.03 22.00 29.98
C HIS A 1004 -27.31 22.01 31.49
N ALA A 1005 -27.16 20.85 32.13
CA ALA A 1005 -26.93 20.74 33.56
C ALA A 1005 -25.42 20.81 33.85
N GLY A 1006 -25.03 21.16 35.08
CA GLY A 1006 -23.62 21.32 35.49
C GLY A 1006 -23.33 22.70 36.09
N THR A 1007 -22.04 23.03 36.24
CA THR A 1007 -21.59 24.33 36.77
C THR A 1007 -20.61 25.01 35.82
N ALA A 1008 -20.87 26.26 35.49
CA ALA A 1008 -20.01 27.12 34.68
C ALA A 1008 -19.55 28.35 35.48
N TRP A 1009 -18.32 28.80 35.24
CA TRP A 1009 -17.82 30.10 35.69
C TRP A 1009 -17.43 30.93 34.47
N PHE A 1010 -17.65 32.24 34.51
CA PHE A 1010 -17.15 33.18 33.50
C PHE A 1010 -16.36 34.32 34.16
N ASP A 1011 -15.31 34.76 33.49
CA ASP A 1011 -14.37 35.78 33.98
C ASP A 1011 -13.64 36.46 32.79
N ASP A 1012 -13.05 37.63 33.07
CA ASP A 1012 -12.12 38.38 32.21
C ASP A 1012 -12.63 38.52 30.76
N LEU A 1013 -13.86 39.03 30.64
CA LEU A 1013 -14.52 39.28 29.36
C LEU A 1013 -13.95 40.54 28.69
N SER A 1014 -14.07 40.66 27.37
CA SER A 1014 -13.78 41.91 26.68
C SER A 1014 -14.66 42.16 25.46
N VAL A 1015 -14.93 43.44 25.20
CA VAL A 1015 -15.48 43.95 23.94
C VAL A 1015 -14.62 45.14 23.56
N ASN A 1016 -13.96 45.08 22.40
CA ASN A 1016 -13.07 46.14 21.91
C ASN A 1016 -13.36 46.42 20.43
N THR A 1017 -13.40 47.70 20.06
CA THR A 1017 -13.42 48.11 18.64
C THR A 1017 -12.02 48.08 18.05
N LEU A 1018 -11.88 47.55 16.84
CA LEU A 1018 -10.68 47.70 16.03
C LEU A 1018 -10.80 49.01 15.25
N LYS A 1019 -9.87 49.94 15.48
CA LYS A 1019 -9.72 51.12 14.60
C LYS A 1019 -8.96 50.72 13.34
N GLU A 1020 -9.29 51.34 12.22
CA GLU A 1020 -8.53 51.21 10.97
C GLU A 1020 -7.03 51.45 11.21
N GLY A 1021 -6.19 50.61 10.59
CA GLY A 1021 -4.74 50.65 10.73
C GLY A 1021 -4.12 49.66 11.74
N LEU A 1022 -4.92 48.91 12.52
CA LEU A 1022 -4.40 47.88 13.45
C LEU A 1022 -4.20 46.47 12.84
N CYS A 1023 -4.69 46.24 11.62
CA CYS A 1023 -4.20 45.24 10.67
C CYS A 1023 -4.68 45.61 9.27
N ASP A 1024 -3.79 46.13 8.43
CA ASP A 1024 -4.03 46.19 6.99
C ASP A 1024 -3.80 44.79 6.40
N TYR A 1025 -4.83 43.95 6.47
CA TYR A 1025 -4.80 42.60 5.89
C TYR A 1025 -4.70 42.63 4.35
N THR A 1026 -4.95 43.78 3.71
CA THR A 1026 -4.74 44.00 2.27
C THR A 1026 -3.30 44.37 1.89
N GLN A 1027 -2.45 44.74 2.86
CA GLN A 1027 -1.01 44.95 2.70
C GLN A 1027 -0.13 43.78 3.20
N LEU A 1028 -0.73 42.63 3.51
CA LEU A 1028 -0.04 41.36 3.29
C LEU A 1028 0.07 41.12 1.77
N THR A 1029 0.99 41.84 1.13
CA THR A 1029 1.24 41.71 -0.31
C THR A 1029 1.63 40.27 -0.63
N LEU A 1030 0.78 39.65 -1.43
CA LEU A 1030 0.93 38.29 -1.99
C LEU A 1030 2.07 38.25 -3.02
N GLU A 1031 3.31 38.49 -2.59
CA GLU A 1031 4.52 38.20 -3.35
C GLU A 1031 4.69 36.67 -3.45
N GLY A 1032 3.88 36.06 -4.32
CA GLY A 1032 3.87 34.61 -4.56
C GLY A 1032 2.60 34.04 -5.22
N LEU A 1033 1.51 34.82 -5.37
CA LEU A 1033 0.24 34.32 -5.94
C LEU A 1033 -0.38 35.21 -7.03
N ALA A 1034 0.42 36.09 -7.63
CA ALA A 1034 0.05 36.77 -8.87
C ALA A 1034 0.33 35.87 -10.08
N GLU A 1035 -0.50 34.83 -10.31
CA GLU A 1035 -0.82 34.24 -11.63
C GLU A 1035 -1.70 32.96 -11.51
N SER A 1036 -2.97 33.09 -11.11
CA SER A 1036 -3.99 32.05 -11.39
C SER A 1036 -5.42 32.62 -11.44
N HIS A 1037 -6.00 32.56 -12.64
CA HIS A 1037 -7.41 32.73 -13.06
C HIS A 1037 -8.45 33.37 -12.10
N GLU A 1038 -9.03 34.49 -12.56
CA GLU A 1038 -10.15 35.22 -11.91
C GLU A 1038 -11.41 34.39 -11.62
N LYS A 1039 -11.58 33.20 -12.21
CA LYS A 1039 -12.78 32.37 -12.04
C LYS A 1039 -12.94 31.69 -10.69
N GLU A 1040 -11.86 31.54 -9.90
CA GLU A 1040 -11.96 30.92 -8.57
C GLU A 1040 -12.32 31.91 -7.45
N LYS A 1041 -12.43 33.22 -7.75
CA LYS A 1041 -12.76 34.25 -6.74
C LYS A 1041 -14.25 34.34 -6.37
N ASP A 1042 -15.16 33.81 -7.20
CA ASP A 1042 -16.62 33.92 -6.98
C ASP A 1042 -17.24 32.67 -6.31
N GLU A 1043 -16.49 31.58 -6.11
CA GLU A 1043 -16.95 30.34 -5.44
C GLU A 1043 -16.24 30.05 -4.09
N LEU A 1044 -15.38 30.97 -3.62
CA LEU A 1044 -14.60 30.87 -2.37
C LEU A 1044 -15.06 31.87 -1.30
#